data_AF-A0A356T7I9-F1
#
_entry.id   AF-A0A356T7I9-F1
#
_cell.length_a   1.000
_cell.length_b   1.000
_cell.length_c   1.000
_cell.angle_alpha   90.00
_cell.angle_beta   90.00
_cell.angle_gamma   90.00
#
_symmetry.space_group_name_H-M   'P 1'
#
loop_
_entity.id
_entity.type
_entity.pdbx_description
1 polymer ?
#
loop_
_entity_poly.entity_id
_entity_poly.type
_entity_poly.pdbx_seq_one_letter_code
_entity_poly.pdbx_strand_id
1 'polypeptide(L)'
;MRALASFALFACVLGLWSSAEAQVRFRRPYSPNYRLNYGFDNRSGGGCTDYNCGGACYDGHTGMDFGTPRGTEIRAAQSGRVSATYNGCANTGYVGNPCGGRCGNYVAVTHSDGSRTIYCHMQRDSLRVSTGASVSCGQVIGRSASSGSSSGPHLHLGYRPSPGAASRDVYSGRCGPSSTRWVEQRGYREAPGTSCSTCSPSAESCNGRDDDCDGTPDSGDVCEIDLLHEQPAAYAAPASTDIDGDGTADVCARGFSGVRCWPSNASGWREPIAATDWSDASGWDDVTNYATLRMGDVNGDGLADVCARANAGVVCALSMGDSFAASTLWKDGLSDDSGWGQPDNYTTLRLGDVDGDGRDDLCARANAGVRCWLSDGATFATRILGPEWSNDAGWGAARQYGTVRMADVNGDRRADLCGRTAAGFECWLSDGAGFPTRVEGPAWSDDNGWGNRQYWSTIRMLDVDGDGRDDVCARNSRDLSCHLSRGDGFGDAEIVAELSNESGWDDETNYATIRVGDFDGDGAEDLCARANAGMRCWARREGAWAGLEGPAWADDVGWSRPRHYQTVRLADLNGDGLDDLCARAGAGWRCHLSDGAGFGDAIELGDMTNDGGWVEPRYWTTILSAGRACVSEMEICNAVDDDCDGVIDEASMPEVCNAMDDDCDGAVDEHATDELCNRLDDDCDGFVDEAACATADASSPVDADGGVTPGRSLRGGCGCGVAGLPQMGGVLGPMILFLLLIRTRQRRR
;
A
#
# COMPACT_ATOMS: atom_id res chain seq x y z
N MET A 1 -66.95 -6.03 32.74
CA MET A 1 -67.95 -6.82 31.99
C MET A 1 -67.73 -6.60 30.51
N ARG A 2 -67.67 -7.71 29.76
CA ARG A 2 -67.87 -7.86 28.31
C ARG A 2 -66.82 -7.28 27.35
N ALA A 3 -66.34 -8.22 26.52
CA ALA A 3 -65.49 -8.08 25.36
C ALA A 3 -66.12 -7.24 24.24
N LEU A 4 -65.26 -6.55 23.49
CA LEU A 4 -65.54 -6.06 22.14
C LEU A 4 -64.28 -6.32 21.30
N ALA A 5 -64.38 -7.32 20.43
CA ALA A 5 -63.45 -7.53 19.33
C ALA A 5 -63.78 -6.53 18.22
N SER A 6 -62.82 -5.69 17.84
CA SER A 6 -62.91 -4.84 16.64
C SER A 6 -61.95 -5.36 15.58
N PHE A 7 -62.53 -5.84 14.49
CA PHE A 7 -61.88 -6.14 13.23
C PHE A 7 -61.17 -4.89 12.69
N ALA A 8 -59.84 -4.96 12.51
CA ALA A 8 -59.10 -3.99 11.71
C ALA A 8 -59.03 -4.50 10.26
N LEU A 9 -59.60 -3.70 9.35
CA LEU A 9 -59.53 -3.88 7.90
C LEU A 9 -58.07 -3.76 7.45
N PHE A 10 -57.48 -4.85 6.95
CA PHE A 10 -56.21 -4.80 6.23
C PHE A 10 -56.51 -4.30 4.80
N ALA A 11 -56.36 -2.99 4.57
CA ALA A 11 -56.32 -2.43 3.23
C ALA A 11 -54.98 -2.80 2.59
N CYS A 12 -54.99 -3.87 1.79
CA CYS A 12 -53.85 -4.26 0.98
C CYS A 12 -53.66 -3.21 -0.13
N VAL A 13 -52.76 -2.25 0.10
CA VAL A 13 -52.26 -1.36 -0.95
C VAL A 13 -51.43 -2.23 -1.88
N LEU A 14 -52.06 -2.70 -2.97
CA LEU A 14 -51.35 -3.23 -4.12
C LEU A 14 -50.56 -2.08 -4.74
N GLY A 15 -49.38 -1.82 -4.19
CA GLY A 15 -48.34 -1.06 -4.87
C GLY A 15 -48.02 -1.80 -6.16
N LEU A 16 -48.29 -1.15 -7.29
CA LEU A 16 -47.75 -1.55 -8.58
C LEU A 16 -46.24 -1.30 -8.53
N TRP A 17 -45.51 -2.24 -7.93
CA TRP A 17 -44.08 -2.37 -8.15
C TRP A 17 -43.94 -2.81 -9.60
N SER A 18 -43.59 -1.87 -10.47
CA SER A 18 -43.03 -2.19 -11.78
C SER A 18 -41.74 -2.95 -11.52
N SER A 19 -41.81 -4.29 -11.52
CA SER A 19 -40.62 -5.12 -11.58
C SER A 19 -39.87 -4.71 -12.84
N ALA A 20 -38.70 -4.07 -12.71
CA ALA A 20 -37.78 -3.97 -13.83
C ALA A 20 -37.52 -5.41 -14.28
N GLU A 21 -37.93 -5.76 -15.51
CA GLU A 21 -37.67 -7.11 -16.03
C GLU A 21 -36.17 -7.38 -15.98
N ALA A 22 -35.77 -8.48 -15.34
CA ALA A 22 -34.38 -8.89 -15.19
C ALA A 22 -33.71 -8.93 -16.57
N GLN A 23 -32.76 -8.01 -16.79
CA GLN A 23 -32.07 -7.87 -18.06
C GLN A 23 -31.10 -9.04 -18.29
N VAL A 24 -31.00 -9.51 -19.53
CA VAL A 24 -30.12 -10.64 -19.86
C VAL A 24 -28.65 -10.21 -19.80
N ARG A 25 -27.85 -10.98 -19.04
CA ARG A 25 -26.39 -10.89 -18.98
C ARG A 25 -25.71 -12.03 -19.76
N PHE A 26 -24.47 -11.81 -20.14
CA PHE A 26 -23.69 -12.58 -21.10
C PHE A 26 -22.42 -13.14 -20.48
N ARG A 27 -22.09 -14.37 -20.86
CA ARG A 27 -20.74 -14.93 -20.72
C ARG A 27 -19.89 -14.64 -21.94
N ARG A 28 -18.58 -14.65 -21.76
CA ARG A 28 -17.62 -14.64 -22.87
C ARG A 28 -17.84 -15.79 -23.85
N PRO A 29 -18.00 -15.54 -25.16
CA PRO A 29 -18.39 -16.59 -26.12
C PRO A 29 -17.25 -17.50 -26.62
N TYR A 30 -16.07 -17.50 -25.98
CA TYR A 30 -14.91 -18.30 -26.37
C TYR A 30 -14.08 -18.70 -25.13
N SER A 31 -13.20 -19.70 -25.27
CA SER A 31 -12.57 -20.38 -24.13
C SER A 31 -11.14 -19.93 -23.76
N PRO A 32 -10.23 -19.55 -24.68
CA PRO A 32 -9.01 -18.84 -24.28
C PRO A 32 -9.30 -17.38 -23.89
N ASN A 33 -8.48 -16.76 -23.03
CA ASN A 33 -8.64 -15.36 -22.61
C ASN A 33 -8.16 -14.37 -23.69
N TYR A 34 -8.76 -14.41 -24.88
CA TYR A 34 -8.49 -13.41 -25.91
C TYR A 34 -9.05 -12.05 -25.50
N ARG A 35 -8.19 -11.03 -25.48
CA ARG A 35 -8.55 -9.64 -25.15
C ARG A 35 -9.47 -9.02 -26.19
N LEU A 36 -10.15 -7.95 -25.79
CA LEU A 36 -10.90 -7.08 -26.70
C LEU A 36 -9.91 -6.31 -27.59
N ASN A 37 -9.95 -6.53 -28.90
CA ASN A 37 -9.11 -5.80 -29.84
C ASN A 37 -9.73 -4.46 -30.22
N TYR A 38 -10.99 -4.47 -30.66
CA TYR A 38 -11.74 -3.26 -31.04
C TYR A 38 -13.11 -3.26 -30.37
N GLY A 39 -13.41 -2.22 -29.59
CA GLY A 39 -14.69 -2.01 -28.92
C GLY A 39 -15.74 -1.34 -29.82
N PHE A 40 -16.97 -1.28 -29.32
CA PHE A 40 -18.07 -0.57 -29.98
C PHE A 40 -17.75 0.93 -30.05
N ASP A 41 -18.18 1.59 -31.12
CA ASP A 41 -18.03 3.03 -31.24
C ASP A 41 -19.18 3.76 -30.55
N ASN A 42 -18.92 4.26 -29.34
CA ASN A 42 -19.92 5.01 -28.57
C ASN A 42 -20.10 6.46 -29.04
N ARG A 43 -19.33 6.92 -30.03
CA ARG A 43 -19.42 8.28 -30.55
C ARG A 43 -20.34 8.33 -31.78
N SER A 44 -21.26 9.29 -31.81
CA SER A 44 -21.96 9.65 -33.05
C SER A 44 -21.20 10.77 -33.79
N GLY A 45 -20.34 10.42 -34.75
CA GLY A 45 -19.57 11.40 -35.54
C GLY A 45 -18.27 10.81 -36.10
N GLY A 46 -17.38 11.66 -36.64
CA GLY A 46 -16.06 11.20 -37.10
C GLY A 46 -15.09 10.90 -35.95
N GLY A 47 -14.29 9.86 -36.11
CA GLY A 47 -13.43 9.30 -35.07
C GLY A 47 -14.16 8.22 -34.25
N CYS A 48 -13.53 7.65 -33.23
CA CYS A 48 -14.19 6.63 -32.41
C CYS A 48 -13.80 6.76 -30.94
N THR A 49 -14.71 6.37 -30.05
CA THR A 49 -14.42 6.19 -28.61
C THR A 49 -15.08 4.92 -28.09
N ASP A 50 -14.31 4.05 -27.45
CA ASP A 50 -14.83 2.85 -26.79
C ASP A 50 -15.48 3.18 -25.42
N TYR A 51 -15.89 2.14 -24.68
CA TYR A 51 -16.55 2.29 -23.39
C TYR A 51 -15.75 3.08 -22.35
N ASN A 52 -14.41 3.04 -22.38
CA ASN A 52 -13.56 3.74 -21.43
C ASN A 52 -12.96 5.03 -22.00
N CYS A 53 -13.61 5.61 -23.02
CA CYS A 53 -13.12 6.79 -23.73
C CYS A 53 -11.79 6.57 -24.47
N GLY A 54 -11.38 5.32 -24.70
CA GLY A 54 -10.19 4.97 -25.45
C GLY A 54 -10.42 5.03 -26.97
N GLY A 55 -9.33 5.12 -27.73
CA GLY A 55 -9.35 5.07 -29.20
C GLY A 55 -9.35 3.65 -29.78
N ALA A 56 -9.62 2.63 -28.96
CA ALA A 56 -9.50 1.22 -29.31
C ALA A 56 -10.74 0.69 -30.03
N CYS A 57 -11.11 1.35 -31.11
CA CYS A 57 -12.30 1.10 -31.93
C CYS A 57 -11.99 1.59 -33.37
N TYR A 58 -12.99 1.62 -34.23
CA TYR A 58 -12.94 2.38 -35.47
C TYR A 58 -14.30 3.01 -35.74
N ASP A 59 -14.31 4.09 -36.53
CA ASP A 59 -15.49 4.91 -36.81
C ASP A 59 -16.65 4.04 -37.34
N GLY A 60 -17.77 4.09 -36.64
CA GLY A 60 -18.99 3.35 -36.96
C GLY A 60 -18.95 1.86 -36.61
N HIS A 61 -18.02 1.40 -35.77
CA HIS A 61 -17.96 -0.01 -35.36
C HIS A 61 -19.17 -0.42 -34.50
N THR A 62 -19.97 -1.38 -34.98
CA THR A 62 -21.26 -1.76 -34.37
C THR A 62 -21.23 -2.97 -33.44
N GLY A 63 -20.06 -3.33 -32.90
CA GLY A 63 -19.90 -4.49 -32.03
C GLY A 63 -18.52 -4.55 -31.39
N MET A 64 -18.11 -5.73 -30.97
CA MET A 64 -16.81 -5.98 -30.33
C MET A 64 -16.04 -7.04 -31.07
N ASP A 65 -14.78 -6.76 -31.35
CA ASP A 65 -13.89 -7.69 -32.05
C ASP A 65 -12.91 -8.34 -31.08
N PHE A 66 -13.02 -9.66 -30.94
CA PHE A 66 -12.14 -10.48 -30.13
C PHE A 66 -11.19 -11.28 -31.04
N GLY A 67 -9.88 -11.09 -30.87
CA GLY A 67 -8.85 -11.74 -31.68
C GLY A 67 -8.78 -13.26 -31.44
N THR A 68 -9.61 -14.02 -32.15
CA THR A 68 -9.66 -15.48 -32.03
C THR A 68 -8.96 -16.16 -33.23
N PRO A 69 -7.99 -17.06 -33.01
CA PRO A 69 -7.46 -17.90 -34.08
C PRO A 69 -8.55 -18.66 -34.82
N ARG A 70 -8.36 -18.87 -36.12
CA ARG A 70 -9.30 -19.65 -36.94
C ARG A 70 -9.52 -21.04 -36.32
N GLY A 71 -10.77 -21.44 -36.25
CA GLY A 71 -11.18 -22.73 -35.68
C GLY A 71 -11.51 -22.68 -34.18
N THR A 72 -11.32 -21.54 -33.51
CA THR A 72 -11.72 -21.37 -32.10
C THR A 72 -13.21 -21.63 -31.96
N GLU A 73 -13.60 -22.45 -30.98
CA GLU A 73 -15.01 -22.70 -30.69
C GLU A 73 -15.71 -21.42 -30.22
N ILE A 74 -16.81 -21.10 -30.90
CA ILE A 74 -17.71 -20.01 -30.52
C ILE A 74 -18.91 -20.62 -29.81
N ARG A 75 -19.26 -20.05 -28.67
CA ARG A 75 -20.29 -20.50 -27.75
C ARG A 75 -21.36 -19.42 -27.59
N ALA A 76 -22.60 -19.84 -27.35
CA ALA A 76 -23.67 -18.91 -27.02
C ALA A 76 -23.32 -18.15 -25.72
N ALA A 77 -23.47 -16.83 -25.78
CA ALA A 77 -23.18 -15.91 -24.66
C ALA A 77 -24.30 -15.94 -23.62
N GLN A 78 -25.52 -16.28 -24.02
CA GLN A 78 -26.63 -16.62 -23.13
C GLN A 78 -27.59 -17.56 -23.85
N SER A 79 -28.39 -18.29 -23.07
CA SER A 79 -29.52 -19.08 -23.55
C SER A 79 -30.49 -18.24 -24.39
N GLY A 80 -31.10 -18.85 -25.40
CA GLY A 80 -32.03 -18.15 -26.28
C GLY A 80 -32.43 -18.96 -27.49
N ARG A 81 -33.08 -18.31 -28.45
CA ARG A 81 -33.52 -18.91 -29.72
C ARG A 81 -32.74 -18.34 -30.89
N VAL A 82 -32.19 -19.20 -31.73
CA VAL A 82 -31.48 -18.79 -32.95
C VAL A 82 -32.48 -18.13 -33.90
N SER A 83 -32.31 -16.82 -34.14
CA SER A 83 -33.19 -16.02 -34.97
C SER A 83 -32.73 -15.86 -36.41
N ALA A 84 -31.43 -16.04 -36.69
CA ALA A 84 -30.91 -16.11 -38.05
C ALA A 84 -29.56 -16.82 -38.11
N THR A 85 -29.23 -17.37 -39.29
CA THR A 85 -27.94 -17.97 -39.60
C THR A 85 -27.55 -17.71 -41.06
N TYR A 86 -26.27 -17.54 -41.34
CA TYR A 86 -25.73 -17.58 -42.71
C TYR A 86 -24.44 -18.41 -42.73
N ASN A 87 -24.28 -19.28 -43.73
CA ASN A 87 -23.17 -20.25 -43.78
C ASN A 87 -22.63 -20.47 -45.21
N GLY A 88 -22.65 -19.44 -46.06
CA GLY A 88 -22.23 -19.54 -47.47
C GLY A 88 -20.92 -18.85 -47.82
N CYS A 89 -20.32 -18.08 -46.91
CA CYS A 89 -19.14 -17.26 -47.21
C CYS A 89 -17.84 -18.05 -47.11
N ALA A 90 -16.87 -17.72 -47.97
CA ALA A 90 -15.51 -18.26 -47.85
C ALA A 90 -14.89 -17.89 -46.49
N ASN A 91 -13.97 -18.74 -46.01
CA ASN A 91 -13.31 -18.55 -44.71
C ASN A 91 -12.21 -17.47 -44.73
N THR A 92 -12.00 -16.81 -45.86
CA THR A 92 -10.99 -15.77 -46.07
C THR A 92 -11.64 -14.58 -46.77
N GLY A 93 -12.00 -13.59 -45.97
CA GLY A 93 -12.63 -12.35 -46.36
C GLY A 93 -11.61 -11.24 -46.60
N TYR A 94 -12.13 -10.05 -46.86
CA TYR A 94 -11.36 -8.81 -46.95
C TYR A 94 -12.29 -7.65 -46.56
N VAL A 95 -11.72 -6.53 -46.12
CA VAL A 95 -12.49 -5.35 -45.70
C VAL A 95 -13.41 -4.88 -46.84
N GLY A 96 -14.71 -4.74 -46.55
CA GLY A 96 -15.73 -4.34 -47.54
C GLY A 96 -16.39 -5.51 -48.28
N ASN A 97 -15.97 -6.77 -48.04
CA ASN A 97 -16.62 -7.93 -48.64
C ASN A 97 -18.12 -8.01 -48.23
N PRO A 98 -19.06 -8.02 -49.19
CA PRO A 98 -20.49 -7.92 -48.91
C PRO A 98 -21.14 -9.25 -48.47
N CYS A 99 -20.42 -10.37 -48.54
CA CYS A 99 -20.98 -11.69 -48.25
C CYS A 99 -21.58 -11.76 -46.84
N GLY A 100 -22.78 -12.34 -46.73
CA GLY A 100 -23.49 -12.44 -45.45
C GLY A 100 -23.84 -11.09 -44.83
N GLY A 101 -23.98 -10.04 -45.65
CA GLY A 101 -24.25 -8.68 -45.16
C GLY A 101 -23.06 -8.07 -44.41
N ARG A 102 -21.83 -8.30 -44.91
CA ARG A 102 -20.54 -7.94 -44.28
C ARG A 102 -20.17 -8.74 -43.04
N CYS A 103 -21.13 -9.30 -42.32
CA CYS A 103 -20.92 -10.17 -41.16
C CYS A 103 -20.33 -11.57 -41.53
N GLY A 104 -20.34 -11.96 -42.81
CA GLY A 104 -19.80 -13.25 -43.24
C GLY A 104 -20.72 -14.41 -42.87
N ASN A 105 -20.15 -15.53 -42.40
CA ASN A 105 -20.96 -16.58 -41.78
C ASN A 105 -21.28 -16.18 -40.35
N TYR A 106 -22.51 -16.39 -39.92
CA TYR A 106 -22.95 -15.92 -38.62
C TYR A 106 -24.09 -16.74 -38.01
N VAL A 107 -24.21 -16.61 -36.70
CA VAL A 107 -25.36 -17.05 -35.91
C VAL A 107 -25.89 -15.82 -35.17
N ALA A 108 -27.20 -15.66 -35.10
CA ALA A 108 -27.82 -14.63 -34.25
C ALA A 108 -28.82 -15.28 -33.30
N VAL A 109 -28.76 -14.94 -32.02
CA VAL A 109 -29.56 -15.53 -30.94
C VAL A 109 -30.39 -14.42 -30.31
N THR A 110 -31.70 -14.65 -30.17
CA THR A 110 -32.63 -13.77 -29.44
C THR A 110 -32.87 -14.34 -28.05
N HIS A 111 -32.76 -13.50 -27.03
CA HIS A 111 -32.84 -13.88 -25.61
C HIS A 111 -34.23 -13.63 -25.02
N SER A 112 -34.43 -14.02 -23.76
CA SER A 112 -35.72 -13.95 -23.07
C SER A 112 -36.23 -12.52 -22.88
N ASP A 113 -35.34 -11.54 -22.74
CA ASP A 113 -35.67 -10.10 -22.64
C ASP A 113 -35.91 -9.44 -24.01
N GLY A 114 -35.94 -10.22 -25.09
CA GLY A 114 -36.11 -9.72 -26.45
C GLY A 114 -34.83 -9.13 -27.07
N SER A 115 -33.73 -9.06 -26.32
CA SER A 115 -32.43 -8.64 -26.84
C SER A 115 -31.84 -9.68 -27.80
N ARG A 116 -30.82 -9.28 -28.58
CA ARG A 116 -30.21 -10.14 -29.60
C ARG A 116 -28.69 -10.03 -29.62
N THR A 117 -28.02 -11.17 -29.59
CA THR A 117 -26.58 -11.29 -29.87
C THR A 117 -26.33 -11.80 -31.29
N ILE A 118 -25.27 -11.33 -31.93
CA ILE A 118 -24.90 -11.67 -33.31
C ILE A 118 -23.41 -12.05 -33.32
N TYR A 119 -23.10 -13.26 -33.77
CA TYR A 119 -21.76 -13.83 -33.84
C TYR A 119 -21.30 -13.86 -35.30
N CYS A 120 -20.44 -12.93 -35.71
CA CYS A 120 -19.99 -12.74 -37.08
C CYS A 120 -18.63 -13.40 -37.37
N HIS A 121 -18.25 -13.40 -38.66
CA HIS A 121 -16.97 -13.87 -39.20
C HIS A 121 -16.67 -15.35 -38.93
N MET A 122 -17.71 -16.16 -38.77
CA MET A 122 -17.58 -17.59 -38.45
C MET A 122 -17.05 -18.41 -39.63
N GLN A 123 -16.58 -19.62 -39.33
CA GLN A 123 -16.09 -20.58 -40.31
C GLN A 123 -17.27 -21.24 -41.04
N ARG A 124 -17.21 -21.23 -42.37
CA ARG A 124 -18.06 -21.98 -43.29
C ARG A 124 -18.09 -23.45 -42.91
N ASP A 125 -19.28 -24.04 -42.98
CA ASP A 125 -19.54 -25.45 -42.69
C ASP A 125 -19.20 -25.85 -41.23
N SER A 126 -19.06 -24.87 -40.33
CA SER A 126 -18.80 -25.12 -38.89
C SER A 126 -19.98 -24.86 -37.95
N LEU A 127 -21.04 -24.19 -38.43
CA LEU A 127 -22.22 -23.88 -37.62
C LEU A 127 -22.86 -25.17 -37.11
N ARG A 128 -23.09 -25.25 -35.81
CA ARG A 128 -23.70 -26.42 -35.14
C ARG A 128 -25.20 -26.25 -34.85
N VAL A 129 -25.77 -25.11 -35.25
CA VAL A 129 -27.15 -24.73 -34.99
C VAL A 129 -27.79 -24.16 -36.24
N SER A 130 -29.12 -24.21 -36.31
CA SER A 130 -29.93 -23.69 -37.40
C SER A 130 -30.97 -22.70 -36.89
N THR A 131 -31.51 -21.88 -37.80
CA THR A 131 -32.55 -20.91 -37.46
C THR A 131 -33.75 -21.62 -36.82
N GLY A 132 -34.19 -21.12 -35.67
CA GLY A 132 -35.29 -21.65 -34.87
C GLY A 132 -34.89 -22.60 -33.74
N ALA A 133 -33.62 -23.05 -33.69
CA ALA A 133 -33.13 -23.89 -32.61
C ALA A 133 -33.04 -23.11 -31.28
N SER A 134 -33.35 -23.78 -30.17
CA SER A 134 -33.00 -23.27 -28.84
C SER A 134 -31.55 -23.61 -28.54
N VAL A 135 -30.84 -22.67 -27.91
CA VAL A 135 -29.46 -22.86 -27.43
C VAL A 135 -29.38 -22.55 -25.95
N SER A 136 -28.58 -23.31 -25.23
CA SER A 136 -28.24 -23.02 -23.83
C SER A 136 -27.00 -22.12 -23.76
N CYS A 137 -26.88 -21.32 -22.71
CA CYS A 137 -25.65 -20.58 -22.42
C CYS A 137 -24.43 -21.52 -22.43
N GLY A 138 -23.34 -21.11 -23.07
CA GLY A 138 -22.10 -21.89 -23.17
C GLY A 138 -22.10 -22.99 -24.23
N GLN A 139 -23.25 -23.27 -24.87
CA GLN A 139 -23.34 -24.25 -25.96
C GLN A 139 -22.51 -23.81 -27.15
N VAL A 140 -21.71 -24.71 -27.72
CA VAL A 140 -20.93 -24.45 -28.95
C VAL A 140 -21.88 -24.28 -30.14
N ILE A 141 -21.82 -23.12 -30.80
CA ILE A 141 -22.66 -22.75 -31.95
C ILE A 141 -21.89 -22.76 -33.27
N GLY A 142 -20.56 -22.76 -33.24
CA GLY A 142 -19.71 -22.94 -34.42
C GLY A 142 -18.24 -22.64 -34.14
N ARG A 143 -17.47 -22.28 -35.17
CA ARG A 143 -16.05 -21.91 -35.04
C ARG A 143 -15.76 -20.55 -35.67
N SER A 144 -14.74 -19.84 -35.19
CA SER A 144 -14.29 -18.57 -35.77
C SER A 144 -13.49 -18.76 -37.06
N ALA A 145 -13.53 -17.77 -37.95
CA ALA A 145 -12.65 -17.67 -39.10
C ALA A 145 -12.48 -16.18 -39.47
N SER A 146 -12.24 -15.90 -40.75
CA SER A 146 -12.25 -14.55 -41.31
C SER A 146 -13.18 -14.59 -42.52
N SER A 147 -14.49 -14.70 -42.32
CA SER A 147 -15.46 -14.66 -43.42
C SER A 147 -16.12 -13.29 -43.53
N GLY A 148 -16.58 -12.87 -44.71
CA GLY A 148 -17.18 -11.53 -44.89
C GLY A 148 -16.18 -10.39 -44.79
N SER A 149 -16.61 -9.23 -44.29
CA SER A 149 -15.81 -8.01 -44.17
C SER A 149 -14.88 -8.08 -42.96
N SER A 150 -13.78 -8.81 -43.11
CA SER A 150 -12.81 -9.09 -42.05
C SER A 150 -11.39 -9.03 -42.60
N SER A 151 -10.45 -8.44 -41.84
CA SER A 151 -9.03 -8.35 -42.19
C SER A 151 -8.20 -9.53 -41.70
N GLY A 152 -8.75 -10.35 -40.80
CA GLY A 152 -8.08 -11.52 -40.22
C GLY A 152 -8.99 -12.27 -39.25
N PRO A 153 -8.60 -13.46 -38.76
CA PRO A 153 -9.46 -14.26 -37.89
C PRO A 153 -9.83 -13.56 -36.58
N HIS A 154 -11.12 -13.37 -36.32
CA HIS A 154 -11.67 -12.81 -35.08
C HIS A 154 -13.15 -13.17 -34.93
N LEU A 155 -13.69 -12.99 -33.72
CA LEU A 155 -15.14 -12.99 -33.48
C LEU A 155 -15.59 -11.54 -33.35
N HIS A 156 -16.49 -11.11 -34.22
CA HIS A 156 -17.25 -9.88 -34.01
C HIS A 156 -18.56 -10.23 -33.31
N LEU A 157 -18.76 -9.71 -32.09
CA LEU A 157 -19.97 -9.87 -31.30
C LEU A 157 -20.79 -8.57 -31.38
N GLY A 158 -21.96 -8.62 -31.99
CA GLY A 158 -22.93 -7.53 -31.97
C GLY A 158 -24.00 -7.78 -30.90
N TYR A 159 -24.46 -6.71 -30.25
CA TYR A 159 -25.58 -6.74 -29.31
C TYR A 159 -26.64 -5.71 -29.69
N ARG A 160 -27.92 -6.10 -29.64
CA ARG A 160 -29.06 -5.20 -29.83
C ARG A 160 -30.02 -5.35 -28.64
N PRO A 161 -30.42 -4.25 -27.98
CA PRO A 161 -31.19 -4.31 -26.75
C PRO A 161 -32.64 -4.76 -26.95
N SER A 162 -33.22 -4.55 -28.14
CA SER A 162 -34.60 -4.95 -28.43
C SER A 162 -34.80 -5.20 -29.93
N PRO A 163 -35.92 -5.81 -30.34
CA PRO A 163 -36.21 -6.05 -31.75
C PRO A 163 -36.23 -4.74 -32.55
N GLY A 164 -35.41 -4.67 -33.60
CA GLY A 164 -35.29 -3.49 -34.46
C GLY A 164 -34.38 -2.38 -33.92
N ALA A 165 -33.86 -2.49 -32.70
CA ALA A 165 -32.92 -1.51 -32.17
C ALA A 165 -31.56 -1.55 -32.89
N ALA A 166 -30.88 -0.40 -32.89
CA ALA A 166 -29.48 -0.29 -33.29
C ALA A 166 -28.59 -1.10 -32.33
N SER A 167 -27.39 -1.46 -32.80
CA SER A 167 -26.40 -2.08 -31.93
C SER A 167 -26.01 -1.13 -30.80
N ARG A 168 -25.69 -1.69 -29.63
CA ARG A 168 -25.15 -0.95 -28.48
C ARG A 168 -23.93 -1.65 -27.91
N ASP A 169 -23.11 -0.88 -27.21
CA ASP A 169 -22.05 -1.43 -26.38
C ASP A 169 -22.66 -2.25 -25.23
N VAL A 170 -21.95 -3.33 -24.87
CA VAL A 170 -22.27 -4.21 -23.75
C VAL A 170 -21.32 -4.02 -22.58
N TYR A 171 -20.26 -3.23 -22.76
CA TYR A 171 -19.41 -2.83 -21.65
C TYR A 171 -20.02 -1.60 -20.96
N SER A 172 -19.94 -1.58 -19.63
CA SER A 172 -20.11 -0.36 -18.85
C SER A 172 -18.83 0.46 -18.93
N GLY A 173 -18.94 1.78 -19.03
CA GLY A 173 -17.80 2.68 -18.92
C GLY A 173 -18.14 4.15 -19.19
N ARG A 174 -17.17 5.02 -18.92
CA ARG A 174 -17.30 6.47 -18.93
C ARG A 174 -17.86 7.06 -20.24
N CYS A 175 -17.56 6.47 -21.38
CA CYS A 175 -17.98 6.97 -22.69
C CYS A 175 -19.13 6.19 -23.33
N GLY A 176 -19.71 5.19 -22.63
CA GLY A 176 -20.87 4.43 -23.09
C GLY A 176 -22.09 4.69 -22.21
N PRO A 177 -23.29 4.97 -22.77
CA PRO A 177 -24.51 5.10 -21.97
C PRO A 177 -25.10 3.74 -21.53
N SER A 178 -24.36 2.64 -21.75
CA SER A 178 -24.83 1.28 -21.50
C SER A 178 -24.37 0.83 -20.12
N SER A 179 -25.30 0.26 -19.35
CA SER A 179 -24.93 -0.67 -18.27
C SER A 179 -24.23 -1.90 -18.85
N THR A 180 -23.39 -2.54 -18.05
CA THR A 180 -22.70 -3.75 -18.52
C THR A 180 -23.71 -4.84 -18.87
N ARG A 181 -23.41 -5.67 -19.86
CA ARG A 181 -24.16 -6.90 -20.15
C ARG A 181 -23.33 -8.12 -19.86
N TRP A 182 -22.11 -7.99 -19.36
CA TRP A 182 -21.33 -9.13 -18.92
C TRP A 182 -21.81 -9.58 -17.54
N VAL A 183 -21.75 -10.88 -17.28
CA VAL A 183 -21.90 -11.41 -15.91
C VAL A 183 -20.70 -11.00 -15.04
N GLU A 184 -19.53 -10.89 -15.67
CA GLU A 184 -18.27 -10.54 -15.03
C GLU A 184 -17.49 -9.70 -16.05
N GLN A 185 -17.60 -8.37 -15.90
CA GLN A 185 -16.80 -7.43 -16.67
C GLN A 185 -15.47 -7.27 -15.95
N ARG A 186 -14.38 -7.67 -16.61
CA ARG A 186 -13.02 -7.52 -16.04
C ARG A 186 -12.42 -6.16 -16.41
N GLY A 187 -11.15 -5.97 -16.07
CA GLY A 187 -10.38 -4.75 -16.33
C GLY A 187 -10.36 -4.30 -17.80
N TYR A 188 -9.77 -3.14 -18.05
CA TYR A 188 -9.83 -2.51 -19.38
C TYR A 188 -9.23 -3.42 -20.47
N ARG A 189 -10.10 -3.82 -21.42
CA ARG A 189 -9.84 -4.75 -22.54
C ARG A 189 -9.53 -6.19 -22.12
N GLU A 190 -9.62 -6.52 -20.84
CA GLU A 190 -9.57 -7.89 -20.38
C GLU A 190 -10.75 -8.71 -20.90
N ALA A 191 -10.51 -10.01 -21.02
CA ALA A 191 -11.53 -10.94 -21.48
C ALA A 191 -12.60 -11.12 -20.39
N PRO A 192 -13.89 -10.90 -20.67
CA PRO A 192 -14.95 -11.11 -19.69
C PRO A 192 -14.99 -12.54 -19.14
N GLY A 193 -15.70 -12.74 -18.02
CA GLY A 193 -15.86 -14.06 -17.41
C GLY A 193 -16.64 -15.05 -18.27
N THR A 194 -16.57 -16.33 -17.92
CA THR A 194 -17.25 -17.42 -18.66
C THR A 194 -18.52 -17.94 -17.98
N SER A 195 -18.93 -17.33 -16.87
CA SER A 195 -20.09 -17.74 -16.08
C SER A 195 -21.41 -17.54 -16.80
N CYS A 196 -22.29 -18.55 -16.74
CA CYS A 196 -23.66 -18.48 -17.25
C CYS A 196 -24.69 -18.01 -16.21
N SER A 197 -24.24 -17.54 -15.03
CA SER A 197 -25.15 -17.14 -13.96
C SER A 197 -26.11 -16.04 -14.41
N THR A 198 -27.37 -16.19 -14.06
CA THR A 198 -28.34 -15.09 -14.06
C THR A 198 -28.11 -14.29 -12.79
N CYS A 199 -27.93 -12.96 -12.91
CA CYS A 199 -27.76 -12.09 -11.77
C CYS A 199 -28.93 -12.25 -10.78
N SER A 200 -28.62 -12.47 -9.51
CA SER A 200 -29.59 -12.56 -8.41
C SER A 200 -29.15 -11.52 -7.39
N PRO A 201 -29.92 -10.43 -7.15
CA PRO A 201 -29.44 -9.30 -6.38
C PRO A 201 -28.94 -9.72 -4.99
N SER A 202 -27.67 -9.43 -4.72
CA SER A 202 -27.01 -9.51 -3.42
C SER A 202 -26.28 -8.20 -3.14
N ALA A 203 -25.77 -8.03 -1.91
CA ALA A 203 -24.90 -6.88 -1.62
C ALA A 203 -23.65 -6.92 -2.51
N GLU A 204 -23.22 -5.76 -2.97
CA GLU A 204 -22.01 -5.59 -3.76
C GLU A 204 -20.76 -6.06 -2.99
N SER A 205 -19.78 -6.56 -3.72
CA SER A 205 -18.47 -7.00 -3.21
C SER A 205 -17.45 -6.74 -4.30
N CYS A 206 -16.23 -6.28 -3.97
CA CYS A 206 -15.23 -5.95 -5.00
C CYS A 206 -14.71 -7.20 -5.73
N ASN A 207 -15.40 -7.63 -6.78
CA ASN A 207 -15.12 -8.89 -7.47
C ASN A 207 -15.28 -8.80 -9.01
N GLY A 208 -15.55 -7.62 -9.55
CA GLY A 208 -15.74 -7.37 -10.98
C GLY A 208 -17.09 -7.86 -11.50
N ARG A 209 -18.02 -8.17 -10.60
CA ARG A 209 -19.40 -8.56 -10.92
C ARG A 209 -20.34 -7.48 -10.46
N ASP A 210 -21.49 -7.50 -11.11
CA ASP A 210 -22.63 -6.67 -10.80
C ASP A 210 -23.54 -7.59 -9.96
N ASP A 211 -23.34 -7.57 -8.64
CA ASP A 211 -23.93 -8.51 -7.70
C ASP A 211 -25.36 -8.08 -7.31
N ASP A 212 -25.65 -6.78 -7.29
CA ASP A 212 -26.96 -6.19 -6.99
C ASP A 212 -27.85 -6.02 -8.25
N CYS A 213 -27.29 -6.29 -9.42
CA CYS A 213 -27.94 -6.26 -10.72
C CYS A 213 -28.31 -4.86 -11.24
N ASP A 214 -27.74 -3.78 -10.70
CA ASP A 214 -28.06 -2.40 -11.09
C ASP A 214 -27.48 -1.98 -12.45
N GLY A 215 -26.51 -2.73 -12.98
CA GLY A 215 -25.85 -2.43 -14.25
C GLY A 215 -24.39 -1.97 -14.14
N THR A 216 -23.88 -1.79 -12.92
CA THR A 216 -22.57 -1.26 -12.57
C THR A 216 -21.86 -2.27 -11.68
N PRO A 217 -20.83 -2.97 -12.20
CA PRO A 217 -20.02 -3.84 -11.37
C PRO A 217 -19.37 -3.08 -10.21
N ASP A 218 -19.37 -3.69 -9.04
CA ASP A 218 -18.74 -3.17 -7.82
C ASP A 218 -19.19 -1.72 -7.51
N SER A 219 -20.50 -1.46 -7.56
CA SER A 219 -21.05 -0.11 -7.38
C SER A 219 -20.90 0.40 -5.94
N GLY A 220 -20.86 1.73 -5.78
CA GLY A 220 -20.59 2.36 -4.48
C GLY A 220 -19.10 2.35 -4.12
N ASP A 221 -18.81 2.31 -2.82
CA ASP A 221 -17.44 2.40 -2.29
C ASP A 221 -16.87 1.02 -1.90
N VAL A 222 -17.44 -0.10 -2.39
CA VAL A 222 -17.06 -1.45 -1.92
C VAL A 222 -15.59 -1.77 -2.16
N CYS A 223 -15.07 -1.37 -3.33
CA CYS A 223 -13.69 -1.59 -3.72
C CYS A 223 -12.71 -0.68 -2.97
N GLU A 224 -13.14 0.50 -2.56
CA GLU A 224 -12.38 1.42 -1.74
C GLU A 224 -12.36 0.96 -0.28
N ILE A 225 -13.48 0.46 0.24
CA ILE A 225 -13.60 -0.13 1.58
C ILE A 225 -12.72 -1.38 1.69
N ASP A 226 -12.76 -2.28 0.71
CA ASP A 226 -11.91 -3.47 0.68
C ASP A 226 -10.43 -3.10 0.71
N LEU A 227 -10.01 -2.07 -0.03
CA LEU A 227 -8.63 -1.56 0.02
C LEU A 227 -8.24 -1.06 1.43
N LEU A 228 -9.13 -0.35 2.13
CA LEU A 228 -8.88 0.14 3.49
C LEU A 228 -8.80 -1.01 4.50
N HIS A 229 -9.56 -2.08 4.33
CA HIS A 229 -9.47 -3.30 5.15
C HIS A 229 -8.17 -4.07 4.89
N GLU A 230 -7.69 -4.04 3.66
CA GLU A 230 -6.50 -4.75 3.24
C GLU A 230 -5.20 -3.99 3.56
N GLN A 231 -5.25 -2.69 3.84
CA GLN A 231 -4.04 -1.90 4.09
C GLN A 231 -4.16 -0.91 5.24
N PRO A 232 -4.64 -1.33 6.43
CA PRO A 232 -4.82 -0.40 7.54
C PRO A 232 -3.52 0.32 7.92
N ALA A 233 -2.40 -0.40 7.93
CA ALA A 233 -1.06 0.14 8.23
C ALA A 233 -0.54 1.14 7.19
N ALA A 234 -1.02 1.12 5.94
CA ALA A 234 -0.57 2.08 4.92
C ALA A 234 -1.19 3.48 5.11
N TYR A 235 -2.25 3.58 5.92
CA TYR A 235 -3.01 4.81 6.16
C TYR A 235 -2.92 5.29 7.60
N ALA A 236 -2.37 4.45 8.48
CA ALA A 236 -2.18 4.65 9.91
C ALA A 236 -0.91 3.90 10.32
N ALA A 237 0.21 4.23 9.68
CA ALA A 237 1.51 3.72 10.11
C ALA A 237 1.78 4.25 11.52
N PRO A 238 2.23 3.41 12.47
CA PRO A 238 2.67 3.89 13.76
C PRO A 238 3.98 4.66 13.62
N ALA A 239 4.25 5.58 14.54
CA ALA A 239 5.53 6.30 14.59
C ALA A 239 6.68 5.34 14.94
N SER A 240 6.45 4.44 15.91
CA SER A 240 7.39 3.39 16.30
C SER A 240 6.66 2.07 16.57
N THR A 241 7.39 0.97 16.41
CA THR A 241 6.97 -0.36 16.86
C THR A 241 7.93 -1.00 17.86
N ASP A 242 8.88 -0.25 18.42
CA ASP A 242 9.77 -0.72 19.47
C ASP A 242 8.98 -0.98 20.75
N ILE A 243 8.81 -2.26 21.09
CA ILE A 243 8.07 -2.65 22.29
C ILE A 243 9.00 -2.85 23.48
N ASP A 244 10.31 -2.89 23.28
CA ASP A 244 11.27 -3.20 24.34
C ASP A 244 12.35 -2.15 24.64
N GLY A 245 12.25 -1.01 23.98
CA GLY A 245 13.04 0.19 24.23
C GLY A 245 14.48 0.01 23.83
N ASP A 246 14.78 -0.90 22.90
CA ASP A 246 16.15 -1.14 22.43
C ASP A 246 16.55 -0.25 21.25
N GLY A 247 15.67 0.65 20.82
CA GLY A 247 15.90 1.57 19.72
C GLY A 247 15.60 0.96 18.34
N THR A 248 15.30 -0.35 18.27
CA THR A 248 15.01 -1.04 17.01
C THR A 248 13.53 -1.30 16.84
N ALA A 249 13.06 -1.24 15.60
CA ALA A 249 11.69 -1.60 15.32
C ALA A 249 11.45 -3.09 15.55
N ASP A 250 10.31 -3.40 16.18
CA ASP A 250 9.84 -4.77 16.25
C ASP A 250 8.78 -5.05 15.20
N VAL A 251 8.40 -6.32 15.07
CA VAL A 251 7.26 -6.70 14.23
C VAL A 251 6.15 -7.19 15.14
N CYS A 252 4.98 -6.58 15.04
CA CYS A 252 3.78 -7.04 15.74
C CYS A 252 2.69 -7.40 14.75
N ALA A 253 1.95 -8.46 15.05
CA ALA A 253 0.84 -8.88 14.20
C ALA A 253 -0.17 -9.74 14.96
N ARG A 254 -1.42 -9.70 14.50
CA ARG A 254 -2.48 -10.58 14.96
C ARG A 254 -2.47 -11.88 14.17
N GLY A 255 -2.24 -12.99 14.88
CA GLY A 255 -2.43 -14.35 14.35
C GLY A 255 -3.72 -15.00 14.86
N PHE A 256 -3.88 -16.29 14.55
CA PHE A 256 -5.02 -17.10 14.98
C PHE A 256 -5.25 -17.08 16.52
N SER A 257 -4.17 -17.02 17.30
CA SER A 257 -4.21 -17.08 18.77
C SER A 257 -4.27 -15.73 19.47
N GLY A 258 -4.14 -14.61 18.75
CA GLY A 258 -4.03 -13.28 19.36
C GLY A 258 -2.92 -12.43 18.74
N VAL A 259 -2.62 -11.30 19.38
CA VAL A 259 -1.53 -10.40 18.96
C VAL A 259 -0.22 -10.88 19.57
N ARG A 260 0.81 -10.98 18.74
CA ARG A 260 2.18 -11.31 19.13
C ARG A 260 3.15 -10.31 18.50
N CYS A 261 4.23 -10.04 19.22
CA CYS A 261 5.32 -9.20 18.79
C CYS A 261 6.61 -10.01 18.80
N TRP A 262 7.45 -9.79 17.80
CA TRP A 262 8.75 -10.44 17.63
C TRP A 262 9.82 -9.37 17.76
N PRO A 263 10.46 -9.27 18.94
CA PRO A 263 11.49 -8.26 19.10
C PRO A 263 12.70 -8.52 18.22
N SER A 264 13.28 -7.47 17.64
CA SER A 264 14.53 -7.59 16.90
C SER A 264 15.72 -7.75 17.87
N ASN A 265 16.85 -8.20 17.36
CA ASN A 265 18.13 -8.20 18.08
C ASN A 265 19.29 -7.89 17.12
N ALA A 266 19.00 -7.01 16.16
CA ALA A 266 19.83 -6.54 15.06
C ALA A 266 20.30 -7.54 14.01
N SER A 267 20.43 -8.83 14.37
CA SER A 267 20.87 -9.88 13.44
C SER A 267 19.83 -10.98 13.25
N GLY A 268 18.67 -10.83 13.88
CA GLY A 268 17.65 -11.86 13.97
C GLY A 268 16.47 -11.44 14.85
N TRP A 269 15.84 -12.42 15.46
CA TRP A 269 14.60 -12.25 16.22
C TRP A 269 14.72 -12.92 17.59
N ARG A 270 14.14 -12.28 18.61
CA ARG A 270 13.97 -12.88 19.94
C ARG A 270 12.74 -13.81 19.94
N GLU A 271 12.52 -14.48 21.07
CA GLU A 271 11.28 -15.25 21.26
C GLU A 271 10.08 -14.30 21.26
N PRO A 272 8.97 -14.67 20.59
CA PRO A 272 7.82 -13.77 20.48
C PRO A 272 7.13 -13.55 21.82
N ILE A 273 6.80 -12.29 22.08
CA ILE A 273 6.04 -11.85 23.24
C ILE A 273 4.55 -11.86 22.87
N ALA A 274 3.72 -12.47 23.70
CA ALA A 274 2.27 -12.44 23.53
C ALA A 274 1.70 -11.16 24.12
N ALA A 275 1.15 -10.28 23.28
CA ALA A 275 0.56 -9.03 23.73
C ALA A 275 -0.86 -9.25 24.28
N THR A 276 -1.71 -9.93 23.51
CA THR A 276 -3.13 -10.12 23.86
C THR A 276 -3.72 -11.41 23.29
N ASP A 277 -4.73 -11.96 23.96
CA ASP A 277 -5.53 -13.11 23.49
C ASP A 277 -6.66 -12.70 22.51
N TRP A 278 -6.42 -11.67 21.69
CA TRP A 278 -7.35 -11.18 20.64
C TRP A 278 -7.44 -12.14 19.44
N SER A 279 -7.76 -13.39 19.74
CA SER A 279 -7.80 -14.57 18.86
C SER A 279 -9.06 -14.67 17.99
N ASP A 280 -9.04 -15.57 17.01
CA ASP A 280 -10.24 -15.92 16.23
C ASP A 280 -11.34 -16.47 17.16
N ALA A 281 -10.96 -17.26 18.17
CA ALA A 281 -11.90 -17.86 19.12
C ALA A 281 -12.60 -16.82 20.01
N SER A 282 -12.01 -15.64 20.19
CA SER A 282 -12.58 -14.51 20.92
C SER A 282 -13.30 -13.50 20.03
N GLY A 283 -13.50 -13.82 18.74
CA GLY A 283 -14.28 -13.00 17.80
C GLY A 283 -13.51 -11.83 17.18
N TRP A 284 -12.18 -11.84 17.27
CA TRP A 284 -11.32 -10.83 16.65
C TRP A 284 -11.00 -11.14 15.18
N ASP A 285 -11.61 -12.18 14.60
CA ASP A 285 -11.62 -12.44 13.15
C ASP A 285 -12.59 -11.52 12.39
N ASP A 286 -13.32 -10.66 13.11
CA ASP A 286 -14.16 -9.59 12.56
C ASP A 286 -13.30 -8.41 12.06
N VAL A 287 -13.52 -7.99 10.81
CA VAL A 287 -12.81 -6.86 10.17
C VAL A 287 -12.99 -5.54 10.90
N THR A 288 -14.13 -5.34 11.55
CA THR A 288 -14.42 -4.14 12.35
C THR A 288 -13.55 -4.05 13.63
N ASN A 289 -12.85 -5.14 13.97
CA ASN A 289 -11.89 -5.22 15.06
C ASN A 289 -10.45 -5.29 14.52
N TYR A 290 -10.07 -6.32 13.75
CA TYR A 290 -8.66 -6.52 13.38
C TYR A 290 -8.09 -5.42 12.48
N ALA A 291 -8.91 -4.75 11.64
CA ALA A 291 -8.43 -3.65 10.79
C ALA A 291 -8.09 -2.38 11.59
N THR A 292 -8.43 -2.35 12.88
CA THR A 292 -8.24 -1.21 13.77
C THR A 292 -7.02 -1.34 14.69
N LEU A 293 -6.23 -2.41 14.54
CA LEU A 293 -4.98 -2.58 15.29
C LEU A 293 -4.04 -1.40 15.00
N ARG A 294 -3.57 -0.74 16.05
CA ARG A 294 -2.61 0.38 16.03
C ARG A 294 -1.53 0.13 17.07
N MET A 295 -0.39 0.77 16.84
CA MET A 295 0.68 0.89 17.82
C MET A 295 1.02 2.36 18.03
N GLY A 296 1.52 2.67 19.22
CA GLY A 296 1.84 4.02 19.67
C GLY A 296 2.09 4.04 21.18
N ASP A 297 2.90 4.98 21.67
CA ASP A 297 3.15 5.15 23.10
C ASP A 297 1.99 5.90 23.74
N VAL A 298 1.01 5.20 24.31
CA VAL A 298 -0.20 5.84 24.84
C VAL A 298 -0.05 6.21 26.31
N ASN A 299 1.01 5.77 26.99
CA ASN A 299 1.24 6.03 28.42
C ASN A 299 2.43 6.96 28.71
N GLY A 300 3.24 7.29 27.71
CA GLY A 300 4.40 8.17 27.78
C GLY A 300 5.60 7.50 28.43
N ASP A 301 5.78 6.18 28.23
CA ASP A 301 6.91 5.43 28.77
C ASP A 301 7.99 5.11 27.73
N GLY A 302 7.85 5.63 26.51
CA GLY A 302 8.77 5.43 25.39
C GLY A 302 8.58 4.10 24.66
N LEU A 303 7.65 3.23 25.10
CA LEU A 303 7.41 1.93 24.48
C LEU A 303 6.15 1.94 23.62
N ALA A 304 6.20 1.25 22.49
CA ALA A 304 5.04 1.12 21.63
C ALA A 304 3.98 0.17 22.24
N ASP A 305 2.80 0.71 22.55
CA ASP A 305 1.68 -0.05 23.05
C ASP A 305 0.81 -0.63 21.92
N VAL A 306 -0.02 -1.61 22.24
CA VAL A 306 -0.97 -2.19 21.28
C VAL A 306 -2.40 -1.77 21.61
N CYS A 307 -3.01 -0.98 20.73
CA CYS A 307 -4.41 -0.56 20.85
C CYS A 307 -5.24 -1.07 19.68
N ALA A 308 -6.52 -1.35 19.93
CA ALA A 308 -7.49 -1.64 18.89
C ALA A 308 -8.92 -1.34 19.35
N ARG A 309 -9.81 -1.15 18.38
CA ARG A 309 -11.24 -1.13 18.64
C ARG A 309 -11.75 -2.56 18.78
N ALA A 310 -12.42 -2.83 19.89
CA ALA A 310 -13.25 -4.00 20.10
C ALA A 310 -14.74 -3.61 19.99
N ASN A 311 -15.63 -4.61 19.96
CA ASN A 311 -17.08 -4.40 19.94
C ASN A 311 -17.58 -3.50 21.09
N ALA A 312 -16.89 -3.50 22.23
CA ALA A 312 -17.25 -2.73 23.43
C ALA A 312 -16.66 -1.31 23.48
N GLY A 313 -15.66 -0.99 22.65
CA GLY A 313 -14.90 0.26 22.70
C GLY A 313 -13.42 0.05 22.36
N VAL A 314 -12.58 1.06 22.56
CA VAL A 314 -11.13 0.94 22.32
C VAL A 314 -10.44 0.36 23.53
N VAL A 315 -9.65 -0.68 23.30
CA VAL A 315 -8.85 -1.39 24.29
C VAL A 315 -7.38 -1.26 23.95
N CYS A 316 -6.54 -1.16 24.98
CA CYS A 316 -5.08 -1.13 24.83
C CYS A 316 -4.42 -2.12 25.80
N ALA A 317 -3.31 -2.70 25.36
CA ALA A 317 -2.40 -3.50 26.15
C ALA A 317 -1.05 -2.77 26.16
N LEU A 318 -0.62 -2.38 27.36
CA LEU A 318 0.60 -1.60 27.53
C LEU A 318 1.82 -2.49 27.46
N SER A 319 2.87 -2.05 26.78
CA SER A 319 4.16 -2.73 26.84
C SER A 319 4.79 -2.55 28.23
N MET A 320 5.63 -3.51 28.62
CA MET A 320 6.46 -3.47 29.82
C MET A 320 7.91 -3.87 29.48
N GLY A 321 8.26 -3.80 28.19
CA GLY A 321 9.51 -4.23 27.61
C GLY A 321 9.55 -5.72 27.30
N ASP A 322 9.56 -6.56 28.32
CA ASP A 322 9.67 -8.02 28.14
C ASP A 322 8.31 -8.75 28.07
N SER A 323 7.21 -8.00 28.23
CA SER A 323 5.85 -8.51 28.36
C SER A 323 4.82 -7.40 28.16
N PHE A 324 3.54 -7.77 28.10
CA PHE A 324 2.43 -6.80 28.04
C PHE A 324 1.54 -6.89 29.27
N ALA A 325 1.05 -5.73 29.71
CA ALA A 325 -0.03 -5.65 30.68
C ALA A 325 -1.34 -6.24 30.10
N ALA A 326 -2.23 -6.65 30.99
CA ALA A 326 -3.54 -7.14 30.55
C ALA A 326 -4.30 -6.05 29.78
N SER A 327 -4.89 -6.41 28.64
CA SER A 327 -5.66 -5.45 27.83
C SER A 327 -6.84 -4.88 28.64
N THR A 328 -6.96 -3.56 28.70
CA THR A 328 -8.02 -2.85 29.42
C THR A 328 -8.83 -1.94 28.49
N LEU A 329 -10.01 -1.50 28.93
CA LEU A 329 -10.85 -0.58 28.16
C LEU A 329 -10.38 0.87 28.40
N TRP A 330 -9.90 1.50 27.33
CA TRP A 330 -9.39 2.87 27.34
C TRP A 330 -10.46 3.87 26.88
N LYS A 331 -11.38 3.45 26.01
CA LYS A 331 -12.51 4.28 25.59
C LYS A 331 -13.81 3.51 25.45
N ASP A 332 -14.77 3.82 26.31
CA ASP A 332 -16.17 3.43 26.11
C ASP A 332 -16.86 4.36 25.08
N GLY A 333 -17.86 3.83 24.36
CA GLY A 333 -18.66 4.61 23.41
C GLY A 333 -18.13 4.65 21.96
N LEU A 334 -16.98 4.03 21.67
CA LEU A 334 -16.54 3.70 20.31
C LEU A 334 -16.90 2.26 19.90
N SER A 335 -18.08 1.82 20.36
CA SER A 335 -18.58 0.44 20.27
C SER A 335 -19.52 0.21 19.06
N ASP A 336 -19.83 -1.05 18.77
CA ASP A 336 -20.82 -1.39 17.72
C ASP A 336 -22.19 -0.79 18.05
N ASP A 337 -22.59 -0.90 19.31
CA ASP A 337 -23.85 -0.35 19.85
C ASP A 337 -23.93 1.18 19.70
N SER A 338 -22.77 1.85 19.61
CA SER A 338 -22.67 3.29 19.40
C SER A 338 -22.52 3.68 17.93
N GLY A 339 -22.62 2.72 17.00
CA GLY A 339 -22.54 2.94 15.55
C GLY A 339 -21.11 3.02 15.00
N TRP A 340 -20.10 2.61 15.77
CA TRP A 340 -18.70 2.65 15.34
C TRP A 340 -18.25 1.42 14.55
N GLY A 341 -19.13 0.44 14.34
CA GLY A 341 -18.89 -0.71 13.45
C GLY A 341 -19.05 -0.38 11.96
N GLN A 342 -19.11 0.89 11.57
CA GLN A 342 -19.22 1.33 10.18
C GLN A 342 -17.83 1.67 9.60
N PRO A 343 -17.51 1.30 8.34
CA PRO A 343 -16.18 1.54 7.75
C PRO A 343 -15.74 3.00 7.81
N ASP A 344 -16.64 3.95 7.55
CA ASP A 344 -16.38 5.40 7.58
C ASP A 344 -16.02 5.94 8.98
N ASN A 345 -16.12 5.10 10.01
CA ASN A 345 -15.72 5.39 11.38
C ASN A 345 -14.48 4.55 11.76
N TYR A 346 -14.55 3.22 11.77
CA TYR A 346 -13.46 2.41 12.34
C TYR A 346 -12.17 2.41 11.51
N THR A 347 -12.22 2.62 10.19
CA THR A 347 -10.98 2.68 9.39
C THR A 347 -10.21 3.98 9.61
N THR A 348 -10.82 4.95 10.32
CA THR A 348 -10.26 6.29 10.53
C THR A 348 -9.55 6.45 11.87
N LEU A 349 -9.50 5.42 12.72
CA LEU A 349 -8.77 5.46 13.98
C LEU A 349 -7.26 5.67 13.73
N ARG A 350 -6.67 6.62 14.46
CA ARG A 350 -5.25 7.00 14.44
C ARG A 350 -4.76 7.22 15.87
N LEU A 351 -3.46 6.99 16.08
CA LEU A 351 -2.72 7.30 17.31
C LEU A 351 -1.61 8.28 16.97
N GLY A 352 -1.46 9.31 17.78
CA GLY A 352 -0.45 10.37 17.62
C GLY A 352 -0.70 11.52 18.59
N ASP A 353 0.37 12.12 19.09
CA ASP A 353 0.35 13.19 20.10
C ASP A 353 -0.19 14.51 19.51
N VAL A 354 -1.46 14.84 19.78
CA VAL A 354 -2.06 16.07 19.25
C VAL A 354 -1.94 17.24 20.22
N ASP A 355 -1.62 17.01 21.50
CA ASP A 355 -1.49 18.08 22.49
C ASP A 355 -0.06 18.43 22.90
N GLY A 356 0.91 17.62 22.46
CA GLY A 356 2.34 17.79 22.68
C GLY A 356 2.73 17.39 24.10
N ASP A 357 2.06 16.40 24.69
CA ASP A 357 2.35 15.90 26.03
C ASP A 357 3.22 14.65 26.09
N GLY A 358 3.70 14.19 24.94
CA GLY A 358 4.55 13.01 24.76
C GLY A 358 3.78 11.70 24.73
N ARG A 359 2.44 11.74 24.62
CA ARG A 359 1.59 10.55 24.56
C ARG A 359 0.72 10.55 23.32
N ASP A 360 0.59 9.38 22.72
CA ASP A 360 -0.25 9.21 21.56
C ASP A 360 -1.74 9.29 21.92
N ASP A 361 -2.42 10.24 21.29
CA ASP A 361 -3.85 10.45 21.44
C ASP A 361 -4.66 9.69 20.41
N LEU A 362 -5.90 9.35 20.77
CA LEU A 362 -6.80 8.67 19.85
C LEU A 362 -7.59 9.69 19.02
N CYS A 363 -7.32 9.80 17.73
CA CYS A 363 -8.17 10.54 16.79
C CYS A 363 -9.00 9.59 15.93
N ALA A 364 -10.27 9.91 15.74
CA ALA A 364 -11.11 9.22 14.77
C ALA A 364 -12.23 10.11 14.24
N ARG A 365 -12.64 9.82 13.01
CA ARG A 365 -13.74 10.50 12.34
C ARG A 365 -15.06 9.82 12.71
N ALA A 366 -16.04 10.62 13.11
CA ALA A 366 -17.42 10.15 13.27
C ALA A 366 -18.35 10.89 12.30
N ASN A 367 -19.61 10.46 12.21
CA ASN A 367 -20.62 11.03 11.30
C ASN A 367 -20.71 12.56 11.33
N ALA A 368 -20.44 13.20 12.48
CA ALA A 368 -20.53 14.64 12.66
C ALA A 368 -19.17 15.38 12.58
N GLY A 369 -18.07 14.72 12.25
CA GLY A 369 -16.72 15.31 12.18
C GLY A 369 -15.68 14.53 12.99
N VAL A 370 -14.43 15.00 12.96
CA VAL A 370 -13.32 14.38 13.69
C VAL A 370 -13.39 14.69 15.19
N ARG A 371 -13.02 13.71 16.00
CA ARG A 371 -12.85 13.83 17.45
C ARG A 371 -11.50 13.22 17.81
N CYS A 372 -10.76 13.92 18.66
CA CYS A 372 -9.58 13.37 19.29
C CYS A 372 -9.84 13.25 20.78
N TRP A 373 -9.42 12.14 21.36
CA TRP A 373 -9.53 11.85 22.77
C TRP A 373 -8.13 11.75 23.36
N LEU A 374 -7.84 12.67 24.27
CA LEU A 374 -6.51 12.85 24.82
C LEU A 374 -6.18 11.72 25.81
N SER A 375 -4.97 11.20 25.74
CA SER A 375 -4.45 10.23 26.69
C SER A 375 -4.16 10.91 28.03
N ASP A 376 -4.55 10.26 29.13
CA ASP A 376 -4.08 10.63 30.48
C ASP A 376 -3.05 9.64 31.04
N GLY A 377 -2.54 8.76 30.18
CA GLY A 377 -1.65 7.66 30.50
C GLY A 377 -2.35 6.40 31.03
N ALA A 378 -3.68 6.41 31.12
CA ALA A 378 -4.46 5.23 31.51
C ALA A 378 -5.75 5.05 30.68
N THR A 379 -6.31 6.12 30.14
CA THR A 379 -7.54 6.14 29.34
C THR A 379 -7.58 7.32 28.36
N PHE A 380 -8.52 7.27 27.42
CA PHE A 380 -8.82 8.38 26.51
C PHE A 380 -10.00 9.23 27.04
N ALA A 381 -9.77 9.97 28.12
CA ALA A 381 -10.81 10.60 28.92
C ALA A 381 -11.32 11.92 28.32
N THR A 382 -10.40 12.86 28.08
CA THR A 382 -10.71 14.21 27.58
C THR A 382 -10.96 14.16 26.08
N ARG A 383 -11.83 15.02 25.55
CA ARG A 383 -12.14 15.07 24.11
C ARG A 383 -12.00 16.47 23.57
N ILE A 384 -11.20 16.64 22.53
CA ILE A 384 -11.13 17.85 21.71
C ILE A 384 -11.85 17.64 20.37
N LEU A 385 -12.22 18.74 19.72
CA LEU A 385 -12.93 18.71 18.44
C LEU A 385 -11.95 18.97 17.30
N GLY A 386 -11.96 18.09 16.31
CA GLY A 386 -11.26 18.28 15.05
C GLY A 386 -12.14 18.98 14.00
N PRO A 387 -11.70 18.99 12.73
CA PRO A 387 -12.45 19.60 11.64
C PRO A 387 -13.82 18.97 11.41
N GLU A 388 -14.75 19.76 10.84
CA GLU A 388 -16.14 19.37 10.53
C GLU A 388 -16.25 18.43 9.31
N TRP A 389 -15.39 17.41 9.25
CA TRP A 389 -15.37 16.34 8.25
C TRP A 389 -16.51 15.33 8.47
N SER A 390 -17.74 15.84 8.38
CA SER A 390 -19.00 15.14 8.62
C SER A 390 -19.54 14.44 7.36
N ASN A 391 -20.49 13.52 7.55
CA ASN A 391 -21.20 12.87 6.44
C ASN A 391 -21.91 13.90 5.55
N ASP A 392 -22.51 14.92 6.18
CA ASP A 392 -23.20 16.01 5.48
C ASP A 392 -22.22 16.89 4.67
N ALA A 393 -20.96 16.96 5.10
CA ALA A 393 -19.86 17.60 4.36
C ALA A 393 -19.23 16.69 3.29
N GLY A 394 -19.78 15.50 3.06
CA GLY A 394 -19.30 14.55 2.04
C GLY A 394 -18.22 13.59 2.50
N TRP A 395 -17.87 13.57 3.79
CA TRP A 395 -16.85 12.68 4.37
C TRP A 395 -17.36 11.28 4.72
N GLY A 396 -18.56 10.93 4.27
CA GLY A 396 -19.09 9.55 4.37
C GLY A 396 -18.65 8.63 3.23
N ALA A 397 -17.91 9.15 2.25
CA ALA A 397 -17.42 8.38 1.11
C ALA A 397 -15.94 7.99 1.30
N ALA A 398 -15.58 6.77 0.89
CA ALA A 398 -14.28 6.16 1.15
C ALA A 398 -13.11 6.94 0.56
N ARG A 399 -13.32 7.56 -0.60
CA ARG A 399 -12.36 8.47 -1.25
C ARG A 399 -12.11 9.78 -0.49
N GLN A 400 -12.87 10.07 0.56
CA GLN A 400 -12.64 11.16 1.52
C GLN A 400 -12.09 10.59 2.83
N TYR A 401 -12.84 9.75 3.56
CA TYR A 401 -12.39 9.30 4.89
C TYR A 401 -11.15 8.39 4.85
N GLY A 402 -10.88 7.70 3.73
CA GLY A 402 -9.66 6.94 3.52
C GLY A 402 -8.38 7.79 3.42
N THR A 403 -8.53 9.11 3.31
CA THR A 403 -7.41 10.07 3.17
C THR A 403 -6.99 10.73 4.48
N VAL A 404 -7.65 10.43 5.60
CA VAL A 404 -7.26 10.97 6.91
C VAL A 404 -5.84 10.50 7.26
N ARG A 405 -4.97 11.46 7.55
CA ARG A 405 -3.58 11.30 8.00
C ARG A 405 -3.32 12.19 9.21
N MET A 406 -2.31 11.82 9.98
CA MET A 406 -1.72 12.66 11.01
C MET A 406 -0.27 12.93 10.64
N ALA A 407 0.18 14.15 10.92
CA ALA A 407 1.44 14.69 10.43
C ALA A 407 1.77 15.99 11.18
N ASP A 408 3.02 16.32 11.44
CA ASP A 408 3.43 17.64 11.92
C ASP A 408 3.74 18.56 10.73
N VAL A 409 2.78 19.34 10.27
CA VAL A 409 2.94 20.16 9.07
C VAL A 409 3.67 21.47 9.39
N ASN A 410 3.68 21.91 10.64
CA ASN A 410 4.19 23.24 11.03
C ASN A 410 5.49 23.22 11.83
N GLY A 411 5.98 22.04 12.20
CA GLY A 411 7.21 21.82 12.94
C GLY A 411 7.07 22.13 14.43
N ASP A 412 5.86 22.01 14.98
CA ASP A 412 5.58 22.25 16.40
C ASP A 412 5.51 20.96 17.24
N ARG A 413 5.85 19.83 16.61
CA ARG A 413 5.86 18.45 17.12
C ARG A 413 4.50 17.94 17.57
N ARG A 414 3.40 18.61 17.19
CA ARG A 414 2.06 18.06 17.38
C ARG A 414 1.55 17.44 16.10
N ALA A 415 0.83 16.34 16.24
CA ALA A 415 0.10 15.75 15.15
C ALA A 415 -1.06 16.65 14.69
N ASP A 416 -0.97 17.14 13.46
CA ASP A 416 -2.03 17.82 12.74
C ASP A 416 -2.96 16.83 12.04
N LEU A 417 -4.14 17.30 11.63
CA LEU A 417 -5.11 16.49 10.89
C LEU A 417 -5.14 16.89 9.42
N CYS A 418 -4.68 15.99 8.55
CA CYS A 418 -4.66 16.18 7.11
C CYS A 418 -5.62 15.24 6.39
N GLY A 419 -6.19 15.73 5.28
CA GLY A 419 -7.07 14.92 4.46
C GLY A 419 -7.61 15.64 3.24
N ARG A 420 -8.30 14.88 2.41
CA ARG A 420 -8.75 15.31 1.10
C ARG A 420 -10.26 15.49 1.06
N THR A 421 -10.69 16.71 0.78
CA THR A 421 -12.09 17.03 0.45
C THR A 421 -12.36 16.81 -1.04
N ALA A 422 -13.62 16.90 -1.46
CA ALA A 422 -13.95 16.94 -2.89
C ALA A 422 -13.32 18.16 -3.62
N ALA A 423 -12.99 19.23 -2.89
CA ALA A 423 -12.43 20.47 -3.44
C ALA A 423 -10.89 20.49 -3.49
N GLY A 424 -10.21 19.67 -2.68
CA GLY A 424 -8.75 19.66 -2.60
C GLY A 424 -8.23 19.06 -1.29
N PHE A 425 -6.91 19.02 -1.15
CA PHE A 425 -6.23 18.60 0.08
C PHE A 425 -6.15 19.75 1.08
N GLU A 426 -6.31 19.45 2.36
CA GLU A 426 -6.20 20.42 3.45
C GLU A 426 -5.64 19.76 4.71
N CYS A 427 -4.97 20.57 5.53
CA CYS A 427 -4.53 20.21 6.87
C CYS A 427 -5.12 21.18 7.88
N TRP A 428 -5.33 20.70 9.10
CA TRP A 428 -5.81 21.50 10.21
C TRP A 428 -4.79 21.37 11.34
N LEU A 429 -4.17 22.49 11.70
CA LEU A 429 -3.06 22.52 12.64
C LEU A 429 -3.56 22.41 14.08
N SER A 430 -2.93 21.56 14.88
CA SER A 430 -3.22 21.46 16.30
C SER A 430 -2.66 22.66 17.06
N ASP A 431 -3.38 23.11 18.09
CA ASP A 431 -2.86 24.01 19.13
C ASP A 431 -2.85 23.35 20.53
N GLY A 432 -3.05 22.03 20.55
CA GLY A 432 -3.23 21.18 21.73
C GLY A 432 -4.58 21.29 22.44
N ALA A 433 -5.39 22.30 22.14
CA ALA A 433 -6.77 22.41 22.61
C ALA A 433 -7.81 22.06 21.52
N GLY A 434 -7.39 22.08 20.26
CA GLY A 434 -8.19 21.79 19.09
C GLY A 434 -7.42 22.10 17.81
N PHE A 435 -8.17 22.31 16.72
CA PHE A 435 -7.58 22.53 15.40
C PHE A 435 -8.11 23.82 14.76
N PRO A 436 -7.66 25.01 15.21
CA PRO A 436 -8.26 26.28 14.79
C PRO A 436 -7.79 26.76 13.41
N THR A 437 -6.62 26.30 12.95
CA THR A 437 -5.95 26.85 11.77
C THR A 437 -6.04 25.86 10.61
N ARG A 438 -6.66 26.27 9.51
CA ARG A 438 -6.71 25.49 8.27
C ARG A 438 -5.57 25.91 7.33
N VAL A 439 -4.78 24.94 6.89
CA VAL A 439 -3.77 25.06 5.85
C VAL A 439 -4.29 24.47 4.54
N GLU A 440 -4.21 25.24 3.47
CA GLU A 440 -4.62 24.78 2.13
C GLU A 440 -3.47 24.04 1.45
N GLY A 441 -3.76 22.85 0.93
CA GLY A 441 -2.80 22.03 0.22
C GLY A 441 -2.98 21.99 -1.29
N PRO A 442 -2.36 21.01 -1.96
CA PRO A 442 -2.47 20.86 -3.40
C PRO A 442 -3.92 20.70 -3.87
N ALA A 443 -4.21 21.19 -5.09
CA ALA A 443 -5.54 21.20 -5.70
C ALA A 443 -6.00 19.82 -6.20
N TRP A 444 -5.92 18.82 -5.32
CA TRP A 444 -6.26 17.42 -5.55
C TRP A 444 -7.78 17.17 -5.44
N SER A 445 -8.55 17.87 -6.25
CA SER A 445 -10.02 17.86 -6.26
C SER A 445 -10.63 16.70 -7.07
N ASP A 446 -11.90 16.40 -6.82
CA ASP A 446 -12.65 15.40 -7.61
C ASP A 446 -12.70 15.81 -9.09
N ASP A 447 -12.88 17.11 -9.36
CA ASP A 447 -12.89 17.68 -10.72
C ASP A 447 -11.56 17.50 -11.46
N ASN A 448 -10.44 17.47 -10.71
CA ASN A 448 -9.11 17.20 -11.24
C ASN A 448 -8.78 15.70 -11.30
N GLY A 449 -9.76 14.83 -11.04
CA GLY A 449 -9.63 13.38 -11.14
C GLY A 449 -9.10 12.70 -9.87
N TRP A 450 -8.88 13.42 -8.77
CA TRP A 450 -8.37 12.83 -7.53
C TRP A 450 -9.41 12.02 -6.74
N GLY A 451 -10.65 11.97 -7.23
CA GLY A 451 -11.65 11.01 -6.73
C GLY A 451 -11.37 9.56 -7.15
N ASN A 452 -10.41 9.30 -8.06
CA ASN A 452 -10.04 7.94 -8.45
C ASN A 452 -9.16 7.28 -7.38
N ARG A 453 -9.47 6.03 -7.04
CA ARG A 453 -8.76 5.22 -6.03
C ARG A 453 -7.24 5.23 -6.18
N GLN A 454 -6.74 5.02 -7.40
CA GLN A 454 -5.30 4.98 -7.69
C GLN A 454 -4.50 6.28 -7.43
N TYR A 455 -5.16 7.37 -7.01
CA TYR A 455 -4.52 8.63 -6.66
C TYR A 455 -4.70 8.96 -5.18
N TRP A 456 -5.94 9.04 -4.69
CA TRP A 456 -6.16 9.42 -3.28
C TRP A 456 -5.58 8.40 -2.30
N SER A 457 -5.53 7.10 -2.66
CA SER A 457 -4.97 6.07 -1.79
C SER A 457 -3.44 6.14 -1.67
N THR A 458 -2.79 6.98 -2.48
CA THR A 458 -1.32 7.11 -2.53
C THR A 458 -0.81 8.27 -1.70
N ILE A 459 -1.68 9.07 -1.08
CA ILE A 459 -1.29 10.20 -0.23
C ILE A 459 -0.50 9.70 0.98
N ARG A 460 0.71 10.23 1.16
CA ARG A 460 1.62 10.03 2.29
C ARG A 460 2.02 11.39 2.86
N MET A 461 2.19 11.42 4.18
CA MET A 461 2.77 12.54 4.92
C MET A 461 4.09 12.05 5.49
N LEU A 462 5.16 12.83 5.30
CA LEU A 462 6.54 12.50 5.67
C LEU A 462 7.43 13.73 5.44
N ASP A 463 8.49 13.91 6.20
CA ASP A 463 9.49 14.96 5.99
C ASP A 463 10.52 14.53 4.93
N VAL A 464 10.33 14.90 3.65
CA VAL A 464 11.26 14.47 2.58
C VAL A 464 12.45 15.41 2.41
N ASP A 465 12.55 16.49 3.18
CA ASP A 465 13.67 17.42 3.10
C ASP A 465 14.44 17.66 4.39
N GLY A 466 14.09 16.93 5.45
CA GLY A 466 14.76 16.90 6.74
C GLY A 466 14.62 18.22 7.50
N ASP A 467 13.52 18.95 7.28
CA ASP A 467 13.30 20.27 7.88
C ASP A 467 12.44 20.25 9.15
N GLY A 468 12.06 19.06 9.60
CA GLY A 468 11.23 18.78 10.77
C GLY A 468 9.74 18.99 10.50
N ARG A 469 9.31 19.10 9.23
CA ARG A 469 7.90 19.23 8.85
C ARG A 469 7.51 18.16 7.86
N ASP A 470 6.35 17.60 8.09
CA ASP A 470 5.77 16.64 7.18
C ASP A 470 5.25 17.29 5.90
N ASP A 471 5.83 16.85 4.80
CA ASP A 471 5.43 17.14 3.43
C ASP A 471 4.28 16.25 2.98
N VAL A 472 3.75 16.51 1.79
CA VAL A 472 2.73 15.65 1.20
C VAL A 472 3.16 15.10 -0.16
N CYS A 473 3.24 13.77 -0.25
CA CYS A 473 3.58 13.05 -1.48
C CYS A 473 2.40 12.22 -1.97
N ALA A 474 2.13 12.26 -3.27
CA ALA A 474 1.12 11.42 -3.88
C ALA A 474 1.36 11.22 -5.37
N ARG A 475 0.79 10.13 -5.89
CA ARG A 475 0.84 9.80 -7.30
C ARG A 475 -0.37 10.36 -8.06
N ASN A 476 -0.11 10.97 -9.21
CA ASN A 476 -1.12 11.37 -10.18
C ASN A 476 -1.05 10.50 -11.47
N SER A 477 -1.76 10.90 -12.52
CA SER A 477 -1.79 10.15 -13.79
C SER A 477 -0.43 10.02 -14.51
N ARG A 478 0.57 10.85 -14.18
CA ARG A 478 1.85 10.97 -14.87
C ARG A 478 3.05 10.63 -13.99
N ASP A 479 3.02 11.02 -12.73
CA ASP A 479 4.18 10.96 -11.83
C ASP A 479 3.78 10.76 -10.37
N LEU A 480 4.77 10.40 -9.56
CA LEU A 480 4.79 10.59 -8.11
C LEU A 480 5.46 11.93 -7.84
N SER A 481 4.80 12.78 -7.07
CA SER A 481 5.30 14.10 -6.70
C SER A 481 5.06 14.41 -5.23
N CYS A 482 5.98 15.19 -4.67
CA CYS A 482 5.91 15.73 -3.31
C CYS A 482 5.69 17.24 -3.36
N HIS A 483 5.01 17.76 -2.35
CA HIS A 483 4.86 19.19 -2.13
C HIS A 483 5.39 19.51 -0.73
N LEU A 484 6.45 20.31 -0.67
CA LEU A 484 7.15 20.60 0.58
C LEU A 484 6.33 21.55 1.46
N SER A 485 6.25 21.29 2.76
CA SER A 485 5.57 22.12 3.74
C SER A 485 6.32 23.43 3.97
N ARG A 486 5.55 24.47 4.26
CA ARG A 486 6.05 25.78 4.69
C ARG A 486 5.49 26.17 6.06
N GLY A 487 4.81 25.25 6.72
CA GLY A 487 4.06 25.44 7.97
C GLY A 487 2.72 26.17 7.85
N ASP A 488 2.54 27.00 6.82
CA ASP A 488 1.27 27.69 6.53
C ASP A 488 0.68 27.36 5.14
N GLY A 489 1.31 26.42 4.43
CA GLY A 489 0.95 26.01 3.08
C GLY A 489 1.98 25.03 2.51
N PHE A 490 1.76 24.63 1.27
CA PHE A 490 2.62 23.69 0.56
C PHE A 490 3.24 24.32 -0.70
N GLY A 491 4.44 23.87 -1.05
CA GLY A 491 5.22 24.33 -2.19
C GLY A 491 4.70 23.86 -3.55
N ASP A 492 5.45 24.22 -4.59
CA ASP A 492 5.23 23.67 -5.93
C ASP A 492 5.57 22.17 -5.95
N ALA A 493 4.98 21.42 -6.88
CA ALA A 493 5.20 19.98 -6.99
C ALA A 493 6.64 19.67 -7.41
N GLU A 494 7.36 18.90 -6.60
CA GLU A 494 8.64 18.27 -6.94
C GLU A 494 8.41 16.85 -7.44
N ILE A 495 8.88 16.53 -8.64
CA ILE A 495 8.70 15.20 -9.23
C ILE A 495 9.73 14.24 -8.64
N VAL A 496 9.23 13.21 -7.97
CA VAL A 496 10.02 12.08 -7.45
C VAL A 496 10.38 11.14 -8.59
N ALA A 497 9.35 10.67 -9.32
CA ALA A 497 9.51 9.68 -10.38
C ALA A 497 8.35 9.67 -11.38
N GLU A 498 8.62 9.30 -12.63
CA GLU A 498 7.61 9.15 -13.69
C GLU A 498 6.79 7.86 -13.54
N LEU A 499 5.89 7.83 -12.54
CA LEU A 499 5.01 6.70 -12.24
C LEU A 499 3.68 6.80 -13.00
N SER A 500 3.71 6.88 -14.33
CA SER A 500 2.52 7.18 -15.13
C SER A 500 1.53 6.02 -15.26
N ASN A 501 0.24 6.33 -15.51
CA ASN A 501 -0.76 5.32 -15.88
C ASN A 501 -0.34 4.58 -17.17
N GLU A 502 0.24 5.28 -18.14
CA GLU A 502 0.68 4.68 -19.41
C GLU A 502 1.79 3.63 -19.21
N SER A 503 2.57 3.79 -18.14
CA SER A 503 3.62 2.87 -17.69
C SER A 503 3.10 1.75 -16.78
N GLY A 504 1.78 1.65 -16.55
CA GLY A 504 1.16 0.58 -15.75
C GLY A 504 1.12 0.83 -14.24
N TRP A 505 1.35 2.06 -13.78
CA TRP A 505 1.25 2.42 -12.36
C TRP A 505 -0.19 2.68 -11.89
N ASP A 506 -1.18 2.56 -12.77
CA ASP A 506 -2.59 2.46 -12.40
C ASP A 506 -2.99 1.04 -11.93
N ASP A 507 -2.04 0.10 -11.90
CA ASP A 507 -2.17 -1.20 -11.26
C ASP A 507 -2.02 -1.11 -9.73
N GLU A 508 -2.98 -1.65 -8.99
CA GLU A 508 -3.01 -1.65 -7.52
C GLU A 508 -1.82 -2.36 -6.90
N THR A 509 -1.30 -3.40 -7.56
CA THR A 509 -0.11 -4.14 -7.11
C THR A 509 1.16 -3.30 -7.17
N ASN A 510 1.09 -2.10 -7.76
CA ASN A 510 2.14 -1.10 -7.78
C ASN A 510 1.78 0.10 -6.89
N TYR A 511 0.73 0.87 -7.20
CA TYR A 511 0.48 2.13 -6.49
C TYR A 511 0.16 1.97 -5.01
N ALA A 512 -0.39 0.83 -4.59
CA ALA A 512 -0.73 0.62 -3.20
C ALA A 512 0.49 0.26 -2.32
N THR A 513 1.67 0.13 -2.93
CA THR A 513 2.92 -0.25 -2.26
C THR A 513 3.84 0.92 -1.92
N ILE A 514 3.40 2.17 -2.18
CA ILE A 514 4.18 3.35 -1.79
C ILE A 514 4.30 3.38 -0.25
N ARG A 515 5.53 3.29 0.24
CA ARG A 515 5.95 3.32 1.64
C ARG A 515 7.04 4.38 1.81
N VAL A 516 7.23 4.77 3.06
CA VAL A 516 8.11 5.84 3.52
C VAL A 516 9.05 5.26 4.56
N GLY A 517 10.26 5.79 4.65
CA GLY A 517 11.31 5.42 5.61
C GLY A 517 12.66 6.00 5.18
N ASP A 518 13.49 6.46 6.12
CA ASP A 518 14.86 6.96 5.85
C ASP A 518 15.81 5.77 5.62
N PHE A 519 15.95 5.30 4.38
CA PHE A 519 16.83 4.16 4.11
C PHE A 519 18.28 4.60 3.91
N ASP A 520 18.57 5.89 3.75
CA ASP A 520 19.91 6.37 3.44
C ASP A 520 20.63 7.13 4.55
N GLY A 521 19.94 7.35 5.66
CA GLY A 521 20.44 7.87 6.92
C GLY A 521 20.74 9.35 6.86
N ASP A 522 20.11 10.09 5.94
CA ASP A 522 20.30 11.54 5.83
C ASP A 522 19.34 12.36 6.72
N GLY A 523 18.47 11.68 7.47
CA GLY A 523 17.49 12.27 8.37
C GLY A 523 16.23 12.76 7.65
N ALA A 524 16.15 12.60 6.33
CA ALA A 524 14.94 12.83 5.57
C ALA A 524 14.28 11.49 5.18
N GLU A 525 12.96 11.49 5.12
CA GLU A 525 12.17 10.33 4.78
C GLU A 525 12.21 10.05 3.27
N ASP A 526 12.54 8.80 2.91
CA ASP A 526 12.59 8.38 1.53
C ASP A 526 11.30 7.68 1.07
N LEU A 527 11.19 7.41 -0.23
CA LEU A 527 10.03 6.75 -0.82
C LEU A 527 10.42 5.45 -1.49
N CYS A 528 9.73 4.36 -1.15
CA CYS A 528 9.84 3.08 -1.86
C CYS A 528 8.50 2.62 -2.41
N ALA A 529 8.50 2.02 -3.60
CA ALA A 529 7.34 1.38 -4.18
C ALA A 529 7.74 0.18 -5.04
N ARG A 530 6.85 -0.81 -5.07
CA ARG A 530 6.96 -1.97 -5.94
C ARG A 530 6.54 -1.61 -7.36
N ALA A 531 7.38 -1.97 -8.32
CA ALA A 531 7.03 -2.07 -9.72
C ALA A 531 6.92 -3.55 -10.14
N ASN A 532 6.36 -3.82 -11.32
CA ASN A 532 6.25 -5.19 -11.86
C ASN A 532 7.61 -5.94 -11.92
N ALA A 533 8.71 -5.19 -12.07
CA ALA A 533 10.06 -5.73 -12.16
C ALA A 533 10.79 -5.89 -10.82
N GLY A 534 10.27 -5.32 -9.72
CA GLY A 534 10.94 -5.30 -8.42
C GLY A 534 10.67 -4.02 -7.64
N MET A 535 11.25 -3.91 -6.44
CA MET A 535 11.17 -2.70 -5.62
C MET A 535 12.02 -1.58 -6.22
N ARG A 536 11.52 -0.35 -6.10
CA ARG A 536 12.22 0.88 -6.46
C ARG A 536 12.12 1.85 -5.31
N CYS A 537 13.21 2.51 -4.98
CA CYS A 537 13.28 3.50 -3.93
C CYS A 537 13.85 4.81 -4.46
N TRP A 538 13.52 5.92 -3.81
CA TRP A 538 13.93 7.27 -4.20
C TRP A 538 14.24 8.07 -2.95
N ALA A 539 15.45 8.62 -2.91
CA ALA A 539 15.92 9.50 -1.85
C ALA A 539 16.19 10.91 -2.38
N ARG A 540 15.99 11.93 -1.54
CA ARG A 540 16.09 13.34 -1.94
C ARG A 540 17.39 13.97 -1.44
N ARG A 541 18.42 13.98 -2.30
CA ARG A 541 19.73 14.55 -1.97
C ARG A 541 19.98 15.88 -2.67
N GLU A 542 20.41 16.90 -1.91
CA GLU A 542 20.74 18.24 -2.42
C GLU A 542 19.61 18.85 -3.29
N GLY A 543 18.34 18.58 -2.97
CA GLY A 543 17.18 19.05 -3.72
C GLY A 543 16.89 18.30 -5.02
N ALA A 544 17.44 17.09 -5.20
CA ALA A 544 17.19 16.22 -6.34
C ALA A 544 16.90 14.78 -5.92
N TRP A 545 15.94 14.16 -6.60
CA TRP A 545 15.57 12.76 -6.36
C TRP A 545 16.51 11.80 -7.09
N ALA A 546 17.08 10.86 -6.35
CA ALA A 546 17.92 9.78 -6.86
C ALA A 546 17.22 8.43 -6.68
N GLY A 547 17.13 7.64 -7.75
CA GLY A 547 16.51 6.32 -7.71
C GLY A 547 17.48 5.20 -7.40
N LEU A 548 17.06 4.27 -6.56
CA LEU A 548 17.75 3.05 -6.17
C LEU A 548 16.87 1.81 -6.49
N GLU A 549 17.50 0.72 -6.94
CA GLU A 549 16.81 -0.56 -7.13
C GLU A 549 16.82 -1.33 -5.81
N GLY A 550 15.64 -1.82 -5.40
CA GLY A 550 15.50 -2.66 -4.22
C GLY A 550 15.54 -4.16 -4.53
N PRO A 551 15.09 -5.01 -3.59
CA PRO A 551 14.96 -6.44 -3.78
C PRO A 551 14.11 -6.80 -5.01
N ALA A 552 14.45 -7.92 -5.66
CA ALA A 552 13.79 -8.44 -6.86
C ALA A 552 12.39 -9.04 -6.59
N TRP A 553 11.51 -8.26 -5.97
CA TRP A 553 10.14 -8.61 -5.61
C TRP A 553 9.16 -8.41 -6.80
N ALA A 554 9.45 -9.11 -7.88
CA ALA A 554 8.80 -8.98 -9.18
C ALA A 554 7.54 -9.85 -9.37
N ASP A 555 6.78 -9.59 -10.43
CA ASP A 555 5.57 -10.35 -10.78
C ASP A 555 5.86 -11.84 -11.04
N ASP A 556 6.98 -12.14 -11.71
CA ASP A 556 7.35 -13.48 -12.17
C ASP A 556 7.71 -14.43 -11.02
N VAL A 557 8.11 -13.87 -9.88
CA VAL A 557 8.33 -14.58 -8.61
C VAL A 557 7.13 -14.46 -7.65
N GLY A 558 6.01 -13.88 -8.10
CA GLY A 558 4.72 -13.94 -7.44
C GLY A 558 4.43 -12.85 -6.42
N TRP A 559 5.19 -11.74 -6.45
CA TRP A 559 5.00 -10.61 -5.52
C TRP A 559 3.82 -9.70 -5.86
N SER A 560 3.14 -9.90 -6.99
CA SER A 560 1.86 -9.25 -7.32
C SER A 560 0.65 -9.76 -6.51
N ARG A 561 0.88 -10.64 -5.52
CA ARG A 561 -0.20 -11.16 -4.68
C ARG A 561 -0.41 -10.26 -3.45
N PRO A 562 -1.67 -9.92 -3.08
CA PRO A 562 -2.03 -9.06 -1.95
C PRO A 562 -1.22 -9.35 -0.67
N ARG A 563 -1.23 -10.62 -0.24
CA ARG A 563 -0.49 -11.17 0.90
C ARG A 563 1.06 -11.02 0.90
N HIS A 564 1.63 -10.40 -0.12
CA HIS A 564 3.04 -10.05 -0.22
C HIS A 564 3.19 -8.54 -0.34
N TYR A 565 2.68 -7.92 -1.41
CA TYR A 565 2.92 -6.50 -1.66
C TYR A 565 2.27 -5.56 -0.63
N GLN A 566 1.16 -5.95 -0.01
CA GLN A 566 0.48 -5.10 0.98
C GLN A 566 1.23 -5.08 2.34
N THR A 567 2.15 -6.03 2.53
CA THR A 567 2.96 -6.18 3.75
C THR A 567 4.30 -5.45 3.70
N VAL A 568 4.60 -4.73 2.60
CA VAL A 568 5.85 -3.96 2.49
C VAL A 568 5.90 -2.87 3.57
N ARG A 569 7.02 -2.78 4.30
CA ARG A 569 7.34 -1.80 5.34
C ARG A 569 8.80 -1.35 5.20
N LEU A 570 9.08 -0.16 5.73
CA LEU A 570 10.41 0.32 6.05
C LEU A 570 10.47 0.52 7.56
N ALA A 571 11.53 0.03 8.19
CA ALA A 571 11.77 0.15 9.62
C ALA A 571 13.21 -0.28 9.93
N ASP A 572 13.91 0.44 10.82
CA ASP A 572 15.25 0.07 11.28
C ASP A 572 15.19 -1.14 12.23
N LEU A 573 15.57 -2.32 11.75
CA LEU A 573 15.59 -3.53 12.57
C LEU A 573 16.95 -3.81 13.21
N ASN A 574 18.00 -3.10 12.81
CA ASN A 574 19.36 -3.39 13.25
C ASN A 574 20.00 -2.30 14.11
N GLY A 575 19.28 -1.20 14.33
CA GLY A 575 19.69 -0.07 15.13
C GLY A 575 20.84 0.69 14.49
N ASP A 576 21.02 0.60 13.16
CA ASP A 576 22.06 1.35 12.45
C ASP A 576 21.61 2.73 11.96
N GLY A 577 20.35 3.09 12.25
CA GLY A 577 19.74 4.35 11.87
C GLY A 577 19.24 4.38 10.43
N LEU A 578 19.26 3.25 9.72
CA LEU A 578 18.75 3.11 8.36
C LEU A 578 17.52 2.22 8.34
N ASP A 579 16.45 2.68 7.71
CA ASP A 579 15.24 1.89 7.58
C ASP A 579 15.40 0.73 6.59
N ASP A 580 15.08 -0.48 7.06
CA ASP A 580 15.21 -1.72 6.31
C ASP A 580 13.96 -2.05 5.52
N LEU A 581 14.14 -2.62 4.32
CA LEU A 581 13.02 -2.97 3.46
C LEU A 581 12.48 -4.37 3.77
N CYS A 582 11.34 -4.38 4.46
CA CYS A 582 10.69 -5.56 4.98
C CYS A 582 9.40 -5.94 4.25
N ALA A 583 9.12 -7.24 4.15
CA ALA A 583 7.81 -7.74 3.75
C ALA A 583 7.61 -9.22 4.07
N ARG A 584 6.36 -9.66 4.03
CA ARG A 584 5.99 -11.06 4.23
C ARG A 584 6.07 -11.87 2.93
N ALA A 585 7.04 -12.75 2.84
CA ALA A 585 7.15 -13.76 1.79
C ALA A 585 6.33 -15.02 2.10
N GLY A 586 6.36 -16.01 1.20
CA GLY A 586 5.69 -17.29 1.44
C GLY A 586 6.31 -18.12 2.57
N ALA A 587 7.61 -17.95 2.81
CA ALA A 587 8.39 -18.65 3.83
C ALA A 587 8.40 -17.93 5.19
N GLY A 588 7.82 -16.73 5.28
CA GLY A 588 7.79 -15.93 6.49
C GLY A 588 8.12 -14.46 6.23
N TRP A 589 8.35 -13.72 7.30
CA TRP A 589 8.75 -12.31 7.24
C TRP A 589 10.24 -12.19 6.89
N ARG A 590 10.60 -11.23 6.04
CA ARG A 590 11.97 -11.02 5.57
C ARG A 590 12.25 -9.52 5.47
N CYS A 591 13.45 -9.12 5.87
CA CYS A 591 13.89 -7.73 5.89
C CYS A 591 15.26 -7.61 5.29
N HIS A 592 15.36 -6.90 4.17
CA HIS A 592 16.63 -6.64 3.53
C HIS A 592 17.26 -5.40 4.16
N LEU A 593 18.42 -5.58 4.77
CA LEU A 593 19.08 -4.51 5.51
C LEU A 593 19.52 -3.39 4.58
N SER A 594 19.31 -2.14 4.95
CA SER A 594 19.89 -1.02 4.19
C SER A 594 21.39 -0.89 4.46
N ASP A 595 22.13 -0.35 3.50
CA ASP A 595 23.50 0.13 3.68
C ASP A 595 23.69 1.60 3.24
N GLY A 596 22.57 2.29 3.05
CA GLY A 596 22.45 3.66 2.54
C GLY A 596 22.73 3.85 1.05
N ALA A 597 23.17 2.80 0.37
CA ALA A 597 23.37 2.76 -1.08
C ALA A 597 22.58 1.64 -1.76
N GLY A 598 21.89 0.79 -1.01
CA GLY A 598 21.36 -0.48 -1.45
C GLY A 598 20.69 -1.25 -0.32
N PHE A 599 20.15 -2.42 -0.68
CA PHE A 599 19.57 -3.37 0.27
C PHE A 599 20.30 -4.71 0.18
N GLY A 600 20.80 -5.19 1.30
CA GLY A 600 21.62 -6.38 1.45
C GLY A 600 20.85 -7.70 1.52
N ASP A 601 21.49 -8.69 2.15
CA ASP A 601 20.85 -9.97 2.44
C ASP A 601 19.74 -9.80 3.47
N ALA A 602 18.72 -10.67 3.39
CA ALA A 602 17.57 -10.56 4.27
C ALA A 602 17.78 -11.26 5.62
N ILE A 603 17.43 -10.59 6.71
CA ILE A 603 17.12 -11.24 7.98
C ILE A 603 15.74 -11.91 7.83
N GLU A 604 15.65 -13.20 8.16
CA GLU A 604 14.42 -13.99 8.00
C GLU A 604 13.82 -14.36 9.36
N LEU A 605 12.50 -14.18 9.49
CA LEU A 605 11.69 -14.73 10.57
C LEU A 605 10.87 -15.90 10.02
N GLY A 606 11.11 -17.09 10.58
CA GLY A 606 10.45 -18.35 10.18
C GLY A 606 8.99 -18.51 10.60
N ASP A 607 8.35 -17.45 11.13
CA ASP A 607 6.90 -17.39 11.38
C ASP A 607 6.22 -16.58 10.27
N MET A 608 4.91 -16.37 10.35
CA MET A 608 4.11 -15.68 9.32
C MET A 608 4.07 -16.39 7.95
N THR A 609 4.31 -17.71 7.95
CA THR A 609 4.45 -18.50 6.72
C THR A 609 3.12 -18.85 6.08
N ASN A 610 3.13 -19.27 4.80
CA ASN A 610 1.92 -19.76 4.14
C ASN A 610 1.36 -21.01 4.84
N ASP A 611 2.24 -21.91 5.28
CA ASP A 611 1.87 -23.15 5.97
C ASP A 611 1.34 -22.87 7.38
N GLY A 612 1.77 -21.75 7.99
CA GLY A 612 1.23 -21.22 9.24
C GLY A 612 -0.12 -20.53 9.12
N GLY A 613 -0.73 -20.50 7.92
CA GLY A 613 -2.08 -19.94 7.71
C GLY A 613 -2.12 -18.44 7.38
N TRP A 614 -0.97 -17.76 7.27
CA TRP A 614 -0.87 -16.32 6.99
C TRP A 614 -1.18 -15.92 5.53
N VAL A 615 -1.99 -16.73 4.85
CA VAL A 615 -2.53 -16.43 3.51
C VAL A 615 -3.86 -15.70 3.59
N GLU A 616 -4.48 -15.62 4.77
CA GLU A 616 -5.78 -14.99 4.99
C GLU A 616 -5.61 -13.48 5.32
N PRO A 617 -6.43 -12.59 4.71
CA PRO A 617 -6.36 -11.14 4.95
C PRO A 617 -6.35 -10.76 6.43
N ARG A 618 -7.17 -11.40 7.26
CA ARG A 618 -7.27 -11.11 8.70
C ARG A 618 -5.99 -11.30 9.53
N TYR A 619 -4.92 -11.82 8.94
CA TYR A 619 -3.60 -11.91 9.59
C TYR A 619 -2.58 -10.98 8.95
N TRP A 620 -2.32 -11.11 7.65
CA TRP A 620 -1.23 -10.35 7.03
C TRP A 620 -1.52 -8.84 6.95
N THR A 621 -2.79 -8.42 6.97
CA THR A 621 -3.19 -7.00 7.02
C THR A 621 -2.80 -6.32 8.33
N THR A 622 -2.60 -7.12 9.38
CA THR A 622 -2.33 -6.65 10.75
C THR A 622 -0.85 -6.57 11.08
N ILE A 623 0.04 -6.88 10.11
CA ILE A 623 1.47 -6.79 10.33
C ILE A 623 1.87 -5.31 10.40
N LEU A 624 2.41 -4.91 11.55
CA LEU A 624 2.94 -3.60 11.87
C LEU A 624 4.44 -3.74 12.17
N SER A 625 5.20 -2.82 11.60
CA SER A 625 6.64 -2.62 11.80
C SER A 625 6.92 -1.27 11.16
N ALA A 626 7.45 -0.34 11.95
CA ALA A 626 7.73 1.02 11.51
C ALA A 626 8.70 1.70 12.46
N GLY A 627 9.42 2.68 11.90
CA GLY A 627 10.09 3.73 12.63
C GLY A 627 11.46 3.36 13.17
N ARG A 628 12.17 4.44 13.50
CA ARG A 628 13.26 4.52 14.44
C ARG A 628 12.61 4.91 15.78
N ALA A 629 12.85 4.16 16.84
CA ALA A 629 12.39 4.60 18.15
C ALA A 629 13.35 5.68 18.66
N CYS A 630 12.79 6.75 19.22
CA CYS A 630 13.55 7.65 20.06
C CYS A 630 14.13 6.83 21.22
N VAL A 631 15.45 6.85 21.37
CA VAL A 631 16.14 6.11 22.41
C VAL A 631 16.03 6.89 23.71
N SER A 632 15.07 6.50 24.55
CA SER A 632 14.71 7.12 25.84
C SER A 632 15.83 7.44 26.86
N GLU A 633 17.11 7.15 26.59
CA GLU A 633 18.20 7.41 27.54
C GLU A 633 19.53 7.91 26.92
N MET A 634 19.63 8.18 25.60
CA MET A 634 20.91 8.61 25.02
C MET A 634 20.76 9.60 23.86
N GLU A 635 20.82 10.88 24.21
CA GLU A 635 21.11 11.97 23.29
C GLU A 635 22.51 11.80 22.69
N ILE A 636 22.62 11.78 21.37
CA ILE A 636 23.90 11.90 20.66
C ILE A 636 23.96 13.32 20.12
N CYS A 637 25.02 14.07 20.42
CA CYS A 637 25.15 15.47 19.98
C CYS A 637 25.32 15.56 18.44
N ASN A 638 24.22 15.42 17.71
CA ASN A 638 24.15 15.28 16.26
C ASN A 638 23.12 16.23 15.63
N ALA A 639 22.54 17.15 16.42
CA ALA A 639 21.48 18.07 16.07
C ALA A 639 20.12 17.41 15.77
N VAL A 640 19.92 16.20 16.29
CA VAL A 640 18.66 15.44 16.31
C VAL A 640 18.30 15.19 17.78
N ASP A 641 17.00 15.23 18.05
CA ASP A 641 16.38 14.90 19.34
C ASP A 641 16.25 13.37 19.39
N ASP A 642 17.31 12.70 19.85
CA ASP A 642 17.45 11.24 19.76
C ASP A 642 16.59 10.52 20.81
N ASP A 643 16.29 11.16 21.95
CA ASP A 643 15.42 10.63 22.99
C ASP A 643 13.97 11.16 22.94
N CYS A 644 13.70 12.13 22.06
CA CYS A 644 12.39 12.74 21.81
C CYS A 644 11.76 13.38 23.06
N ASP A 645 12.56 13.82 24.03
CA ASP A 645 12.06 14.58 25.19
C ASP A 645 11.68 16.02 24.82
N GLY A 646 12.09 16.47 23.62
CA GLY A 646 11.70 17.73 23.03
C GLY A 646 12.75 18.82 23.20
N VAL A 647 13.92 18.53 23.75
CA VAL A 647 15.10 19.37 23.61
C VAL A 647 15.91 18.81 22.40
N ILE A 648 17.00 19.45 21.96
CA ILE A 648 17.88 18.86 20.92
C ILE A 648 19.26 18.88 21.55
N ASP A 649 19.94 17.74 21.54
CA ASP A 649 21.29 17.56 22.08
C ASP A 649 21.37 17.92 23.59
N GLU A 650 20.51 17.31 24.43
CA GLU A 650 20.44 17.54 25.89
C GLU A 650 21.14 16.49 26.76
N ALA A 651 22.29 15.97 26.34
CA ALA A 651 23.06 15.10 27.20
C ALA A 651 23.62 15.85 28.44
N SER A 652 23.59 15.19 29.60
CA SER A 652 24.16 15.67 30.88
C SER A 652 25.12 14.64 31.49
N MET A 653 25.84 13.92 30.62
CA MET A 653 26.84 12.93 31.04
C MET A 653 28.22 13.59 31.24
N PRO A 654 29.08 13.08 32.13
CA PRO A 654 30.46 13.55 32.21
C PRO A 654 31.25 13.08 30.98
N GLU A 655 31.94 14.02 30.32
CA GLU A 655 32.89 13.77 29.23
C GLU A 655 33.78 12.54 29.46
N VAL A 656 33.91 11.69 28.44
CA VAL A 656 34.81 10.54 28.42
C VAL A 656 35.75 10.69 27.22
N CYS A 657 37.06 10.45 27.40
CA CYS A 657 38.05 10.61 26.34
C CYS A 657 37.83 9.62 25.17
N ASN A 658 36.93 9.96 24.26
CA ASN A 658 36.44 9.14 23.16
C ASN A 658 36.39 9.93 21.83
N ALA A 659 36.78 11.21 21.85
CA ALA A 659 36.74 12.15 20.72
C ALA A 659 35.32 12.51 20.24
N MET A 660 34.34 12.44 21.14
CA MET A 660 32.97 12.93 20.99
C MET A 660 32.72 14.04 22.02
N ASP A 661 31.73 14.88 21.72
CA ASP A 661 31.15 15.85 22.66
C ASP A 661 30.05 15.05 23.38
N ASP A 662 30.28 14.60 24.61
CA ASP A 662 29.37 13.68 25.33
C ASP A 662 28.34 14.47 26.18
N ASP A 663 28.56 15.76 26.40
CA ASP A 663 27.70 16.65 27.19
C ASP A 663 27.05 17.82 26.40
N CYS A 664 27.28 17.83 25.09
CA CYS A 664 26.69 18.75 24.11
C CYS A 664 26.95 20.24 24.41
N ASP A 665 28.04 20.59 25.10
CA ASP A 665 28.40 21.99 25.39
C ASP A 665 29.13 22.70 24.23
N GLY A 666 29.49 21.95 23.18
CA GLY A 666 30.15 22.42 21.97
C GLY A 666 31.67 22.35 22.04
N ALA A 667 32.23 21.73 23.06
CA ALA A 667 33.63 21.32 23.12
C ALA A 667 33.73 19.78 23.10
N VAL A 668 34.93 19.27 22.80
CA VAL A 668 35.16 17.82 22.72
C VAL A 668 36.23 17.52 23.76
N ASP A 669 35.94 16.59 24.67
CA ASP A 669 36.85 16.10 25.70
C ASP A 669 37.36 17.20 26.67
N GLU A 670 36.59 18.26 26.97
CA GLU A 670 37.04 19.45 27.73
C GLU A 670 36.90 19.35 29.25
N HIS A 671 36.34 18.25 29.76
CA HIS A 671 36.21 17.97 31.20
C HIS A 671 37.08 16.80 31.69
N ALA A 672 38.19 16.55 31.00
CA ALA A 672 39.24 15.64 31.42
C ALA A 672 39.72 15.95 32.86
N THR A 673 39.69 14.95 33.73
CA THR A 673 39.98 15.11 35.17
C THR A 673 41.46 14.85 35.48
N ASP A 674 41.89 15.01 36.75
CA ASP A 674 43.23 14.59 37.15
C ASP A 674 43.37 13.07 36.95
N GLU A 675 44.39 12.64 36.21
CA GLU A 675 44.67 11.25 35.84
C GLU A 675 44.60 10.24 37.02
N LEU A 676 43.72 9.22 36.91
CA LEU A 676 43.56 8.15 37.90
C LEU A 676 44.14 6.84 37.36
N CYS A 677 44.78 6.07 38.25
CA CYS A 677 45.36 4.77 37.91
C CYS A 677 44.30 3.66 37.71
N ASN A 678 43.48 3.78 36.67
CA ASN A 678 42.31 2.96 36.37
C ASN A 678 42.40 2.26 34.98
N ARG A 679 43.47 2.51 34.21
CA ARG A 679 43.70 2.06 32.81
C ARG A 679 42.88 2.76 31.74
N LEU A 680 42.36 3.93 32.03
CA LEU A 680 41.77 4.87 31.10
C LEU A 680 42.71 6.08 31.00
N ASP A 681 42.64 6.77 29.87
CA ASP A 681 43.25 8.08 29.69
C ASP A 681 42.21 9.07 30.25
N ASP A 682 42.35 9.49 31.50
CA ASP A 682 41.33 10.30 32.21
C ASP A 682 41.51 11.81 31.99
N ASP A 683 42.69 12.23 31.49
CA ASP A 683 43.05 13.63 31.22
C ASP A 683 43.16 13.98 29.71
N CYS A 684 42.83 13.00 28.86
CA CYS A 684 42.73 13.07 27.41
C CYS A 684 44.01 13.57 26.72
N ASP A 685 45.19 13.32 27.29
CA ASP A 685 46.47 13.76 26.74
C ASP A 685 47.09 12.76 25.73
N GLY A 686 46.45 11.59 25.55
CA GLY A 686 46.85 10.52 24.66
C GLY A 686 47.77 9.50 25.31
N PHE A 687 47.97 9.57 26.63
CA PHE A 687 48.70 8.61 27.43
C PHE A 687 47.77 8.02 28.51
N VAL A 688 48.01 6.75 28.86
CA VAL A 688 47.19 6.05 29.87
C VAL A 688 48.04 5.86 31.11
N ASP A 689 47.54 6.32 32.27
CA ASP A 689 48.16 6.19 33.59
C ASP A 689 49.62 6.76 33.65
N GLU A 690 49.92 7.86 32.98
CA GLU A 690 51.27 8.46 32.87
C GLU A 690 51.65 9.36 34.06
N ALA A 691 50.65 9.90 34.77
CA ALA A 691 50.86 10.48 36.09
C ALA A 691 51.31 9.40 37.08
N ALA A 692 52.43 9.65 37.77
CA ALA A 692 53.07 8.64 38.60
C ALA A 692 52.12 8.10 39.67
N CYS A 693 51.61 6.87 39.47
CA CYS A 693 50.89 6.04 40.44
C CYS A 693 51.73 5.79 41.70
N ALA A 694 51.85 6.81 42.54
CA ALA A 694 52.63 6.80 43.77
C ALA A 694 51.74 6.28 44.90
N THR A 695 51.72 4.95 45.05
CA THR A 695 51.50 4.19 46.29
C THR A 695 50.66 4.86 47.40
N ALA A 696 49.38 4.49 47.54
CA ALA A 696 48.74 4.39 48.86
C ALA A 696 47.44 3.57 48.86
N ASP A 697 47.59 2.41 49.49
CA ASP A 697 46.68 1.80 50.47
C ASP A 697 45.73 0.68 50.02
N ALA A 698 45.88 -0.40 50.79
CA ALA A 698 45.33 -1.71 50.61
C ALA A 698 44.24 -1.94 51.66
N SER A 699 43.08 -2.43 51.25
CA SER A 699 42.15 -3.09 52.17
C SER A 699 41.31 -4.18 51.47
N SER A 700 41.91 -5.38 51.36
CA SER A 700 41.36 -6.76 51.52
C SER A 700 40.04 -7.22 50.83
N PRO A 701 39.81 -8.55 50.62
CA PRO A 701 40.71 -9.71 50.67
C PRO A 701 40.60 -10.72 49.49
N VAL A 702 41.71 -11.44 49.29
CA VAL A 702 41.90 -12.81 48.73
C VAL A 702 40.94 -13.85 49.35
N ASP A 703 40.54 -15.00 48.78
CA ASP A 703 41.10 -15.96 47.79
C ASP A 703 39.94 -16.90 47.34
N ALA A 704 40.05 -17.60 46.20
CA ALA A 704 40.21 -19.08 46.15
C ALA A 704 39.96 -19.73 44.76
N ASP A 705 40.90 -20.62 44.41
CA ASP A 705 40.86 -21.77 43.48
C ASP A 705 40.98 -21.46 41.98
N GLY A 706 42.02 -21.82 41.22
CA GLY A 706 43.15 -22.76 41.33
C GLY A 706 43.47 -23.17 39.87
N GLY A 707 44.68 -23.37 39.35
CA GLY A 707 46.02 -23.61 39.86
C GLY A 707 46.84 -24.21 38.69
N VAL A 708 48.17 -24.25 38.88
CA VAL A 708 49.21 -25.11 38.28
C VAL A 708 50.36 -24.31 37.65
N THR A 709 51.53 -24.47 38.27
CA THR A 709 52.89 -24.10 37.82
C THR A 709 53.72 -25.40 37.68
N PRO A 710 55.06 -25.43 37.37
CA PRO A 710 55.97 -24.47 36.71
C PRO A 710 56.91 -25.10 35.66
N GLY A 711 57.67 -24.29 34.90
CA GLY A 711 58.78 -24.77 34.07
C GLY A 711 59.73 -23.68 33.51
N ARG A 712 60.75 -23.34 34.31
CA ARG A 712 61.91 -22.44 34.11
C ARG A 712 62.49 -22.21 32.68
N SER A 713 62.68 -20.91 32.36
CA SER A 713 63.92 -20.20 31.97
C SER A 713 64.92 -20.82 30.98
N LEU A 714 65.27 -20.08 29.92
CA LEU A 714 66.65 -19.56 29.72
C LEU A 714 66.70 -18.40 28.70
N ARG A 715 67.61 -17.47 29.03
CA ARG A 715 67.95 -16.17 28.43
C ARG A 715 68.48 -16.24 26.99
N GLY A 716 68.40 -15.10 26.29
CA GLY A 716 69.38 -14.78 25.24
C GLY A 716 69.02 -13.58 24.37
N GLY A 717 69.22 -12.35 24.86
CA GLY A 717 69.31 -11.17 24.01
C GLY A 717 70.72 -10.97 23.47
N CYS A 718 70.83 -10.41 22.26
CA CYS A 718 71.87 -9.47 21.80
C CYS A 718 71.49 -8.99 20.38
N GLY A 719 71.52 -7.68 20.17
CA GLY A 719 71.20 -7.03 18.89
C GLY A 719 72.40 -6.82 17.96
N CYS A 720 72.15 -5.91 17.01
CA CYS A 720 73.02 -5.27 16.00
C CYS A 720 73.04 -5.89 14.59
N GLY A 721 72.53 -5.10 13.62
CA GLY A 721 73.41 -4.55 12.56
C GLY A 721 73.29 -5.10 11.13
N VAL A 722 72.45 -4.43 10.33
CA VAL A 722 72.62 -4.00 8.92
C VAL A 722 73.66 -4.69 8.01
N ALA A 723 73.24 -5.15 6.83
CA ALA A 723 74.00 -5.07 5.57
C ALA A 723 73.06 -5.20 4.35
N GLY A 724 73.19 -4.31 3.36
CA GLY A 724 72.33 -4.23 2.17
C GLY A 724 72.84 -4.91 0.91
N LEU A 725 72.53 -4.28 -0.24
CA LEU A 725 72.96 -4.50 -1.66
C LEU A 725 71.93 -5.25 -2.57
N PRO A 726 72.01 -5.18 -3.93
CA PRO A 726 71.18 -4.27 -4.74
C PRO A 726 70.64 -4.86 -6.09
N GLN A 727 69.98 -3.99 -6.87
CA GLN A 727 69.70 -3.92 -8.34
C GLN A 727 70.15 -5.04 -9.33
N MET A 728 69.29 -5.36 -10.34
CA MET A 728 69.40 -4.90 -11.76
C MET A 728 68.40 -5.59 -12.74
N GLY A 729 67.85 -4.78 -13.69
CA GLY A 729 67.40 -4.99 -15.10
C GLY A 729 66.80 -6.32 -15.59
N GLY A 730 65.66 -6.40 -16.31
CA GLY A 730 65.28 -5.82 -17.62
C GLY A 730 65.00 -6.98 -18.61
N VAL A 731 63.98 -7.01 -19.51
CA VAL A 731 64.00 -6.41 -20.87
C VAL A 731 62.85 -6.99 -21.78
N LEU A 732 62.23 -6.11 -22.60
CA LEU A 732 61.57 -6.23 -23.95
C LEU A 732 60.09 -6.69 -24.18
N GLY A 733 59.41 -5.97 -25.12
CA GLY A 733 57.97 -5.98 -25.50
C GLY A 733 57.60 -6.83 -26.74
N PRO A 734 56.71 -6.44 -27.72
CA PRO A 734 56.26 -5.08 -28.14
C PRO A 734 54.75 -4.87 -28.58
N MET A 735 54.39 -3.59 -28.80
CA MET A 735 53.47 -2.92 -29.77
C MET A 735 52.23 -3.61 -30.41
N ILE A 736 51.11 -2.86 -30.53
CA ILE A 736 50.61 -2.22 -31.79
C ILE A 736 49.53 -1.15 -31.52
N LEU A 737 49.55 -0.14 -32.39
CA LEU A 737 48.93 1.19 -32.43
C LEU A 737 47.64 1.19 -33.31
N PHE A 738 46.66 2.07 -33.07
CA PHE A 738 46.13 2.98 -34.12
C PHE A 738 45.22 4.09 -33.56
N LEU A 739 45.45 5.30 -34.08
CA LEU A 739 44.84 6.61 -33.79
C LEU A 739 44.24 7.12 -35.10
N LEU A 740 43.03 7.70 -35.13
CA LEU A 740 42.59 8.62 -36.22
C LEU A 740 41.38 9.50 -35.85
N LEU A 741 41.69 10.77 -35.56
CA LEU A 741 41.13 12.06 -36.07
C LEU A 741 39.61 12.27 -36.32
N ILE A 742 39.02 13.13 -35.48
CA ILE A 742 38.57 14.54 -35.73
C ILE A 742 37.68 14.91 -36.96
N ARG A 743 36.46 15.39 -36.62
CA ARG A 743 35.62 16.53 -37.12
C ARG A 743 35.32 16.72 -38.62
N THR A 744 34.04 17.03 -38.93
CA THR A 744 33.63 18.38 -39.45
C THR A 744 32.10 18.63 -39.50
N ARG A 745 31.71 19.78 -38.90
CA ARG A 745 30.71 20.82 -39.30
C ARG A 745 29.33 20.44 -39.87
N GLN A 746 28.27 21.08 -39.33
CA GLN A 746 27.71 22.32 -39.92
C GLN A 746 26.73 23.09 -39.01
N ARG A 747 26.66 24.40 -39.29
CA ARG A 747 25.94 25.48 -38.57
C ARG A 747 24.44 25.52 -38.91
N ARG A 748 23.69 26.10 -37.96
CA ARG A 748 22.36 26.72 -38.04
C ARG A 748 21.99 27.35 -39.40
N ARG A 749 20.77 27.08 -39.85
CA ARG A 749 19.72 28.09 -40.08
C ARG A 749 18.36 27.46 -39.90
#